data_AF-A0A151I8I6-F1
#
_entry.id   AF-A0A151I8I6-F1
#
_cell.length_a   1.000
_cell.length_b   1.000
_cell.length_c   1.000
_cell.angle_alpha   90.00
_cell.angle_beta   90.00
_cell.angle_gamma   90.00
#
_symmetry.space_group_name_H-M   'P 1'
#
loop_
_entity.id
_entity.type
_entity.pdbx_description
1 polymer ?
#
loop_
_entity_poly.entity_id
_entity_poly.type
_entity_poly.pdbx_seq_one_letter_code
_entity_poly.pdbx_strand_id
1 'polypeptide(L)'
;MKFIASLFGTRSPKAMGRQYMKVGRNALFGVTNDNSDNICTEKVPRPLSLLISRKGKLRHGRIAAICLGLLALVIGIVLSSIPWVDYLILKQLRLWNGSISFQYWQKPGVIRLTKVYIFNVTNTEGFLQYNEKPKLQEVGPFVYREDMEKVNIVFHNNGTVSYQHKKILNFVPELSEDGDIKVIVPNIPLLTLSTQSKSLPRLITMGLSIFLSGLHMKPFIPITAQELVFGYDDPLVSLGHKFLPKTRRPMSRMGLLLGRNGTLSEISTIFTGHTDMKEFGLINRLNGLDHLPYWPNAPCNSLTASEGSFFPPRDQTGADIVHIWDKDLCRTLPLQYRGPIEKAGIKADLYTPPDILFTRNETATEDDDCFCSDGIDTCPPEGLQDISPCQYSAPVYLSFPHFYKADPKLLDAIDGLKPVDNLHETYFKIQPKLGVPIEAKVRVQLNLKIERQSNIAVVANFPDIVFPIMWLEEGVEELTPSIRRFIYLATTFADIAVPCLTYGMILVGLTVIITVFVKVYNSPILAHEAIELGKRTIRRGSSFLTTSQHRLLVGRDSYILLSNNDDEKQSIERATRRKVSLAIMRMDETFTRSDRNKIARKTMLLLNVSHSYSAIKSSAILVIVCYLSIPLPAMYDETTSIRSKVDCTDNFSAIFVFV
;
A
#
# COMPACT_ATOMS: atom_id res chain seq x y z
N MET A 1 41.63 -2.21 20.11
CA MET A 1 42.40 -2.29 18.85
C MET A 1 42.39 -0.87 18.27
N LYS A 2 43.49 -0.10 18.12
CA LYS A 2 44.94 -0.41 17.99
C LYS A 2 45.24 -1.32 16.80
N PHE A 3 46.23 -0.93 15.98
CA PHE A 3 46.29 -1.05 14.50
C PHE A 3 45.30 -0.08 13.81
N ILE A 4 45.69 0.81 12.89
CA ILE A 4 46.99 1.06 12.22
C ILE A 4 47.40 2.53 12.44
N ALA A 5 48.48 2.79 13.18
CA ALA A 5 48.94 4.16 13.49
C ALA A 5 50.46 4.23 13.76
N SER A 6 51.26 3.43 13.05
CA SER A 6 52.68 3.22 13.37
C SER A 6 53.52 2.85 12.15
N LEU A 7 53.74 3.80 11.24
CA LEU A 7 54.72 3.64 10.13
C LEU A 7 55.26 4.94 9.52
N PHE A 8 54.61 6.10 9.74
CA PHE A 8 55.12 7.41 9.33
C PHE A 8 55.63 8.21 10.52
N GLY A 9 56.83 7.87 10.99
CA GLY A 9 57.53 8.58 12.06
C GLY A 9 58.08 9.93 11.58
N THR A 10 57.63 11.02 12.21
CA THR A 10 58.10 12.38 11.90
C THR A 10 59.46 12.66 12.56
N ARG A 11 60.52 12.91 11.77
CA ARG A 11 61.67 13.72 12.24
C ARG A 11 62.47 14.38 11.10
N SER A 12 62.63 15.69 11.24
CA SER A 12 63.70 16.52 10.63
C SER A 12 64.61 16.92 11.81
N PRO A 13 65.95 17.06 11.65
CA PRO A 13 66.47 18.33 11.12
C PRO A 13 67.76 18.28 10.27
N LYS A 14 67.84 19.28 9.39
CA LYS A 14 69.00 20.01 8.83
C LYS A 14 70.46 19.62 9.19
N ALA A 15 71.25 19.53 8.11
CA ALA A 15 72.55 20.21 7.88
C ALA A 15 73.90 19.66 8.45
N MET A 16 74.64 18.94 7.59
CA MET A 16 76.08 19.09 7.28
C MET A 16 76.36 18.26 6.00
N GLY A 17 77.23 18.62 5.05
CA GLY A 17 78.00 19.85 4.82
C GLY A 17 78.22 20.07 3.30
N ARG A 18 78.89 21.17 2.89
CA ARG A 18 79.17 21.48 1.47
C ARG A 18 80.52 20.94 1.01
N GLN A 19 80.60 20.59 -0.29
CA GLN A 19 81.75 20.71 -1.21
C GLN A 19 83.17 20.32 -0.71
N TYR A 20 83.80 19.31 -1.33
CA TYR A 20 85.21 19.40 -1.77
C TYR A 20 85.59 18.29 -2.77
N MET A 21 86.24 18.68 -3.89
CA MET A 21 86.97 17.86 -4.89
C MET A 21 86.18 16.76 -5.66
N LYS A 22 86.25 16.59 -6.99
CA LYS A 22 86.97 17.25 -8.09
C LYS A 22 88.50 17.09 -8.14
N VAL A 23 88.97 16.00 -8.77
CA VAL A 23 90.16 15.84 -9.66
C VAL A 23 90.31 14.34 -9.99
N GLY A 24 90.82 13.98 -11.18
CA GLY A 24 91.00 12.58 -11.58
C GLY A 24 91.05 12.33 -13.09
N ARG A 25 91.94 13.01 -13.82
CA ARG A 25 92.21 12.74 -15.25
C ARG A 25 93.49 11.91 -15.39
N ASN A 26 93.41 10.87 -16.23
CA ASN A 26 94.47 10.24 -17.03
C ASN A 26 95.85 9.97 -16.38
N ALA A 27 96.23 8.69 -16.34
CA ALA A 27 97.63 8.26 -16.35
C ALA A 27 97.81 7.03 -17.28
N LEU A 28 99.05 6.90 -17.77
CA LEU A 28 99.68 5.93 -18.67
C LEU A 28 99.25 4.45 -18.45
N PHE A 29 99.34 3.51 -19.39
CA PHE A 29 100.13 3.36 -20.65
C PHE A 29 99.20 2.94 -21.84
N GLY A 30 99.52 3.07 -23.13
CA GLY A 30 100.52 2.30 -23.92
C GLY A 30 100.07 0.84 -24.15
N VAL A 31 99.94 0.24 -25.34
CA VAL A 31 100.31 0.58 -26.74
C VAL A 31 99.27 -0.03 -27.73
N THR A 32 99.31 0.29 -29.03
CA THR A 32 98.51 -0.30 -30.14
C THR A 32 99.06 -1.66 -30.62
N ASN A 33 98.45 -2.45 -31.53
CA ASN A 33 97.24 -2.30 -32.38
C ASN A 33 96.39 -3.62 -32.33
N ASP A 34 95.75 -4.26 -33.34
CA ASP A 34 95.57 -4.10 -34.80
C ASP A 34 94.20 -4.71 -35.28
N ASN A 35 94.08 -5.15 -36.54
CA ASN A 35 92.87 -5.72 -37.18
C ASN A 35 92.62 -7.22 -36.89
N SER A 36 91.35 -7.64 -36.81
CA SER A 36 90.78 -8.72 -37.69
C SER A 36 89.30 -9.06 -37.40
N ASP A 37 88.62 -9.45 -38.49
CA ASP A 37 87.42 -10.28 -38.68
C ASP A 37 86.24 -10.40 -37.68
N ASN A 38 85.06 -10.06 -38.23
CA ASN A 38 83.85 -10.91 -38.35
C ASN A 38 83.51 -11.97 -37.28
N ILE A 39 82.31 -11.86 -36.69
CA ILE A 39 81.25 -12.90 -36.74
C ILE A 39 79.89 -12.32 -36.30
N CYS A 40 78.80 -12.83 -36.86
CA CYS A 40 77.44 -12.35 -36.59
C CYS A 40 76.91 -12.84 -35.22
N THR A 41 76.18 -11.98 -34.49
CA THR A 41 75.33 -12.40 -33.36
C THR A 41 73.85 -12.28 -33.70
N GLU A 42 73.13 -13.38 -33.49
CA GLU A 42 71.74 -13.59 -33.90
C GLU A 42 70.76 -12.84 -32.98
N LYS A 43 69.90 -11.99 -33.55
CA LYS A 43 68.93 -11.21 -32.77
C LYS A 43 67.63 -11.99 -32.53
N VAL A 44 67.64 -12.74 -31.43
CA VAL A 44 66.46 -13.35 -30.79
C VAL A 44 65.27 -12.35 -30.78
N PRO A 45 64.06 -12.76 -31.19
CA PRO A 45 62.91 -11.87 -31.27
C PRO A 45 62.48 -11.38 -29.87
N ARG A 46 62.26 -10.08 -29.74
CA ARG A 46 61.76 -9.48 -28.49
C ARG A 46 60.26 -9.77 -28.32
N PRO A 47 59.78 -10.03 -27.08
CA PRO A 47 58.45 -10.59 -26.82
C PRO A 47 57.29 -9.57 -26.98
N LEU A 48 56.05 -10.05 -26.78
CA LEU A 48 54.75 -9.40 -27.03
C LEU A 48 54.47 -8.02 -26.36
N SER A 49 55.41 -7.41 -25.64
CA SER A 49 55.18 -6.20 -24.83
C SER A 49 54.93 -4.90 -25.60
N LEU A 50 54.91 -4.93 -26.95
CA LEU A 50 54.78 -3.73 -27.80
C LEU A 50 53.37 -3.45 -28.36
N LEU A 51 52.32 -4.19 -27.93
CA LEU A 51 50.94 -3.99 -28.43
C LEU A 51 50.07 -3.02 -27.61
N ILE A 52 50.55 -2.55 -26.45
CA ILE A 52 49.77 -1.65 -25.56
C ILE A 52 50.04 -0.16 -25.81
N SER A 53 51.12 0.20 -26.53
CA SER A 53 51.60 1.59 -26.62
C SER A 53 51.72 2.15 -28.05
N ARG A 54 50.58 2.30 -28.74
CA ARG A 54 50.42 3.32 -29.81
C ARG A 54 49.10 4.08 -29.65
N LYS A 55 49.18 5.41 -29.74
CA LYS A 55 48.12 6.34 -29.33
C LYS A 55 46.95 6.39 -30.32
N GLY A 56 46.05 5.40 -30.25
CA GLY A 56 44.68 5.58 -30.72
C GLY A 56 44.02 6.73 -29.94
N LYS A 57 43.81 7.90 -30.57
CA LYS A 57 43.10 9.03 -29.95
C LYS A 57 41.61 8.71 -29.80
N LEU A 58 41.28 7.98 -28.73
CA LEU A 58 39.90 7.86 -28.26
C LEU A 58 39.36 9.27 -27.99
N ARG A 59 38.48 9.77 -28.87
CA ARG A 59 37.81 11.07 -28.68
C ARG A 59 37.15 11.06 -27.30
N HIS A 60 37.39 12.08 -26.47
CA HIS A 60 36.94 12.11 -25.07
C HIS A 60 35.44 11.77 -24.90
N GLY A 61 34.58 12.20 -25.83
CA GLY A 61 33.15 11.85 -25.85
C GLY A 61 32.83 10.34 -25.98
N ARG A 62 33.71 9.51 -26.56
CA ARG A 62 33.55 8.03 -26.55
C ARG A 62 33.79 7.46 -25.15
N ILE A 63 34.81 7.96 -24.45
CA ILE A 63 35.12 7.56 -23.07
C ILE A 63 33.98 8.02 -22.15
N ALA A 64 33.55 9.28 -22.27
CA ALA A 64 32.40 9.79 -21.52
C ALA A 64 31.11 8.98 -21.76
N ALA A 65 30.82 8.57 -23.01
CA ALA A 65 29.67 7.71 -23.31
C ALA A 65 29.78 6.32 -22.67
N ILE A 66 30.97 5.71 -22.63
CA ILE A 66 31.21 4.43 -21.94
C ILE A 66 31.03 4.60 -20.42
N CYS A 67 31.61 5.66 -19.83
CA CYS A 67 31.45 5.95 -18.40
C CYS A 67 29.98 6.20 -18.01
N LEU A 68 29.22 6.94 -18.81
CA LEU A 68 27.79 7.17 -18.59
C LEU A 68 26.95 5.89 -18.79
N GLY A 69 27.26 5.07 -19.80
CA GLY A 69 26.59 3.79 -20.03
C GLY A 69 26.84 2.78 -18.89
N LEU A 70 28.09 2.70 -18.40
CA LEU A 70 28.45 1.89 -17.23
C LEU A 70 27.80 2.43 -15.95
N LEU A 71 27.78 3.74 -15.74
CA LEU A 71 27.13 4.36 -14.59
C LEU A 71 25.61 4.08 -14.57
N ALA A 72 24.93 4.26 -15.70
CA ALA A 72 23.51 3.96 -15.84
C ALA A 72 23.20 2.47 -15.62
N LEU A 73 24.07 1.57 -16.12
CA LEU A 73 23.96 0.13 -15.92
C LEU A 73 24.17 -0.28 -14.45
N VAL A 74 25.20 0.27 -13.78
CA VAL A 74 25.47 0.00 -12.35
C VAL A 74 24.34 0.54 -11.47
N ILE A 75 23.88 1.77 -11.71
CA ILE A 75 22.74 2.35 -10.98
C ILE A 75 21.47 1.52 -11.23
N GLY A 76 21.19 1.13 -12.48
CA GLY A 76 20.02 0.30 -12.82
C GLY A 76 20.04 -1.06 -12.14
N ILE A 77 21.19 -1.72 -12.06
CA ILE A 77 21.36 -2.99 -11.32
C ILE A 77 21.17 -2.76 -9.82
N VAL A 78 21.85 -1.80 -9.20
CA VAL A 78 21.77 -1.55 -7.75
C VAL A 78 20.35 -1.20 -7.32
N LEU A 79 19.65 -0.32 -8.07
CA LEU A 79 18.25 0.03 -7.82
C LEU A 79 17.26 -1.11 -8.12
N SER A 80 17.66 -2.11 -8.91
CA SER A 80 16.86 -3.32 -9.16
C SER A 80 17.13 -4.45 -8.16
N SER A 81 18.26 -4.42 -7.44
CA SER A 81 18.64 -5.44 -6.44
C SER A 81 18.22 -5.08 -5.01
N ILE A 82 17.82 -3.83 -4.76
CA ILE A 82 17.45 -3.34 -3.42
C ILE A 82 16.01 -2.79 -3.47
N PRO A 83 15.07 -3.26 -2.61
CA PRO A 83 13.71 -2.72 -2.52
C PRO A 83 13.67 -1.36 -1.79
N TRP A 84 14.36 -0.37 -2.35
CA TRP A 84 14.60 0.94 -1.74
C TRP A 84 13.30 1.75 -1.56
N VAL A 85 12.33 1.59 -2.47
CA VAL A 85 11.02 2.23 -2.38
C VAL A 85 10.19 1.64 -1.25
N ASP A 86 10.19 0.32 -1.10
CA ASP A 86 9.41 -0.36 -0.07
C ASP A 86 9.97 -0.06 1.32
N TYR A 87 11.30 0.03 1.45
CA TYR A 87 11.95 0.52 2.66
C TYR A 87 11.52 1.96 3.01
N LEU A 88 11.43 2.87 2.02
CA LEU A 88 10.96 4.23 2.25
C LEU A 88 9.47 4.29 2.63
N ILE A 89 8.63 3.48 1.99
CA ILE A 89 7.20 3.35 2.30
C ILE A 89 7.01 2.87 3.74
N LEU A 90 7.63 1.73 4.11
CA LEU A 90 7.51 1.16 5.45
C LEU A 90 8.10 2.09 6.53
N LYS A 91 9.18 2.83 6.22
CA LYS A 91 9.74 3.85 7.12
C LYS A 91 8.77 5.02 7.35
N GLN A 92 7.99 5.41 6.34
CA GLN A 92 6.99 6.48 6.44
C GLN A 92 5.64 6.00 7.00
N LEU A 93 5.36 4.69 6.92
CA LEU A 93 4.18 4.04 7.49
C LEU A 93 4.21 4.02 9.02
N ARG A 94 5.40 3.86 9.61
CA ARG A 94 5.63 3.87 11.06
C ARG A 94 5.04 5.10 11.75
N LEU A 95 4.41 4.89 12.91
CA LEU A 95 3.87 5.96 13.74
C LEU A 95 4.99 6.63 14.55
N TRP A 96 5.36 7.85 14.15
CA TRP A 96 6.24 8.73 14.92
C TRP A 96 5.88 10.20 14.62
N ASN A 97 6.18 11.09 15.57
CA ASN A 97 5.84 12.52 15.46
C ASN A 97 6.59 13.19 14.29
N GLY A 98 5.91 13.36 13.15
CA GLY A 98 6.47 13.83 11.89
C GLY A 98 6.20 12.92 10.68
N SER A 99 5.71 11.69 10.90
CA SER A 99 5.30 10.82 9.79
C SER A 99 3.93 11.21 9.22
N ILE A 100 3.75 10.99 7.91
CA ILE A 100 2.47 11.23 7.23
C ILE A 100 1.38 10.29 7.80
N SER A 101 1.73 9.04 8.08
CA SER A 101 0.80 8.09 8.68
C SER A 101 0.36 8.49 10.08
N PHE A 102 1.21 9.16 10.88
CA PHE A 102 0.81 9.69 12.18
C PHE A 102 -0.28 10.79 12.05
N GLN A 103 -0.17 11.67 11.06
CA GLN A 103 -1.17 12.72 10.83
C GLN A 103 -2.54 12.13 10.46
N TYR A 104 -2.58 11.20 9.48
CA TYR A 104 -3.82 10.53 9.08
C TYR A 104 -4.35 9.54 10.13
N TRP A 105 -3.50 9.00 10.99
CA TRP A 105 -3.92 8.17 12.14
C TRP A 105 -4.55 9.01 13.25
N GLN A 106 -3.94 10.15 13.56
CA GLN A 106 -4.43 11.07 14.58
C GLN A 106 -5.76 11.71 14.16
N LYS A 107 -5.87 12.15 12.91
CA LYS A 107 -7.09 12.75 12.36
C LYS A 107 -7.36 12.18 10.96
N PRO A 108 -8.13 11.09 10.87
CA PRO A 108 -8.43 10.45 9.59
C PRO A 108 -9.11 11.42 8.62
N GLY A 109 -8.47 11.65 7.47
CA GLY A 109 -9.01 12.43 6.37
C GLY A 109 -10.04 11.66 5.54
N VAL A 110 -10.92 10.90 6.18
CA VAL A 110 -11.98 10.07 5.57
C VAL A 110 -13.31 10.35 6.25
N ILE A 111 -14.41 10.19 5.52
CA ILE A 111 -15.76 10.31 6.09
C ILE A 111 -16.19 8.92 6.55
N ARG A 112 -16.19 8.68 7.87
CA ARG A 112 -16.85 7.52 8.46
C ARG A 112 -18.34 7.82 8.59
N LEU A 113 -19.18 6.89 8.13
CA LEU A 113 -20.63 6.95 8.30
C LEU A 113 -21.10 5.79 9.16
N THR A 114 -22.03 6.08 10.06
CA THR A 114 -22.74 5.12 10.91
C THR A 114 -24.22 5.22 10.57
N LYS A 115 -24.74 4.21 9.88
CA LYS A 115 -26.15 4.12 9.43
C LYS A 115 -26.89 3.21 10.41
N VAL A 116 -27.99 3.65 10.98
CA VAL A 116 -28.81 2.90 11.94
C VAL A 116 -30.17 2.56 11.33
N TYR A 117 -30.60 1.32 11.51
CA TYR A 117 -31.87 0.79 11.02
C TYR A 117 -32.62 0.14 12.19
N ILE A 118 -33.83 0.62 12.51
CA ILE A 118 -34.57 0.24 13.71
C ILE A 118 -35.74 -0.69 13.31
N PHE A 119 -35.99 -1.72 14.12
CA PHE A 119 -37.14 -2.61 13.93
C PHE A 119 -38.37 -2.10 14.69
N ASN A 120 -39.27 -1.45 13.96
CA ASN A 120 -40.55 -0.97 14.46
C ASN A 120 -41.57 -2.13 14.57
N VAL A 121 -42.24 -2.26 15.72
CA VAL A 121 -43.16 -3.38 16.01
C VAL A 121 -44.61 -3.00 15.66
N THR A 122 -45.21 -3.68 14.68
CA THR A 122 -46.53 -3.27 14.16
C THR A 122 -47.74 -3.94 14.81
N ASN A 123 -47.56 -5.05 15.55
CA ASN A 123 -48.66 -5.85 16.14
C ASN A 123 -48.47 -6.15 17.64
N THR A 124 -48.06 -5.16 18.43
CA THR A 124 -47.77 -5.34 19.88
C THR A 124 -48.91 -6.01 20.67
N GLU A 125 -50.18 -5.67 20.39
CA GLU A 125 -51.34 -6.31 21.02
C GLU A 125 -51.56 -7.75 20.51
N GLY A 126 -51.37 -8.00 19.21
CA GLY A 126 -51.39 -9.33 18.59
C GLY A 126 -50.40 -10.28 19.27
N PHE A 127 -49.15 -9.81 19.42
CA PHE A 127 -48.07 -10.53 20.09
C PHE A 127 -48.36 -10.78 21.58
N LEU A 128 -48.76 -9.76 22.35
CA LEU A 128 -48.93 -9.88 23.82
C LEU A 128 -50.26 -10.51 24.30
N GLN A 129 -51.32 -10.51 23.49
CA GLN A 129 -52.63 -11.02 23.90
C GLN A 129 -53.03 -12.30 23.16
N TYR A 130 -52.66 -12.43 21.88
CA TYR A 130 -53.10 -13.53 21.01
C TYR A 130 -51.96 -14.50 20.66
N ASN A 131 -50.75 -14.26 21.18
CA ASN A 131 -49.54 -15.05 20.92
C ASN A 131 -49.23 -15.17 19.41
N GLU A 132 -49.49 -14.09 18.65
CA GLU A 132 -48.96 -13.95 17.28
C GLU A 132 -47.43 -13.86 17.31
N LYS A 133 -46.78 -14.14 16.16
CA LYS A 133 -45.40 -13.72 15.93
C LYS A 133 -45.30 -12.18 15.94
N PRO A 134 -44.19 -11.58 16.41
CA PRO A 134 -43.97 -10.15 16.26
C PRO A 134 -43.72 -9.84 14.77
N LYS A 135 -44.43 -8.84 14.26
CA LYS A 135 -44.31 -8.32 12.89
C LYS A 135 -43.47 -7.06 12.94
N LEU A 136 -42.31 -7.11 12.30
CA LEU A 136 -41.31 -6.04 12.31
C LEU A 136 -41.25 -5.33 10.96
N GLN A 137 -41.18 -4.00 11.03
CA GLN A 137 -40.90 -3.13 9.90
C GLN A 137 -39.54 -2.46 10.14
N GLU A 138 -38.63 -2.59 9.18
CA GLU A 138 -37.39 -1.81 9.18
C GLU A 138 -37.70 -0.33 8.91
N VAL A 139 -37.12 0.56 9.73
CA VAL A 139 -37.21 2.02 9.60
C VAL A 139 -35.80 2.60 9.64
N GLY A 140 -35.43 3.33 8.59
CA GLY A 140 -34.10 3.92 8.40
C GLY A 140 -33.70 3.94 6.92
N PRO A 141 -32.46 4.35 6.61
CA PRO A 141 -31.38 4.61 7.55
C PRO A 141 -31.53 5.93 8.31
N PHE A 142 -31.02 5.96 9.54
CA PHE A 142 -30.65 7.18 10.26
C PHE A 142 -29.13 7.30 10.20
N VAL A 143 -28.62 8.31 9.50
CA VAL A 143 -27.20 8.41 9.13
C VAL A 143 -26.49 9.47 9.96
N TYR A 144 -25.40 9.05 10.60
CA TYR A 144 -24.52 9.91 11.39
C TYR A 144 -23.11 9.90 10.78
N ARG A 145 -22.53 11.08 10.61
CA ARG A 145 -21.11 11.28 10.31
C ARG A 145 -20.33 11.17 11.61
N GLU A 146 -19.32 10.30 11.66
CA GLU A 146 -18.41 10.24 12.80
C GLU A 146 -17.16 11.08 12.53
N ASP A 147 -17.09 12.26 13.15
CA ASP A 147 -15.90 13.08 13.19
C ASP A 147 -14.98 12.56 14.31
N MET A 148 -13.91 11.87 13.93
CA MET A 148 -13.02 11.16 14.86
C MET A 148 -11.60 11.78 14.94
N GLU A 149 -11.05 11.83 16.14
CA GLU A 149 -9.75 12.43 16.46
C GLU A 149 -9.09 11.66 17.61
N LYS A 150 -7.79 11.38 17.54
CA LYS A 150 -7.02 10.75 18.63
C LYS A 150 -6.37 11.84 19.47
N VAL A 151 -6.66 11.81 20.77
CA VAL A 151 -6.25 12.82 21.77
C VAL A 151 -5.41 12.16 22.87
N ASN A 152 -4.78 12.98 23.71
CA ASN A 152 -3.95 12.52 24.84
C ASN A 152 -2.86 11.52 24.42
N ILE A 153 -2.25 11.76 23.25
CA ILE A 153 -1.25 10.88 22.62
C ILE A 153 0.08 10.96 23.38
N VAL A 154 0.60 9.80 23.80
CA VAL A 154 1.90 9.63 24.47
C VAL A 154 2.67 8.49 23.80
N PHE A 155 3.86 8.81 23.28
CA PHE A 155 4.79 7.82 22.73
C PHE A 155 5.70 7.24 23.82
N HIS A 156 6.02 5.94 23.71
CA HIS A 156 6.82 5.20 24.68
C HIS A 156 8.08 4.60 24.05
N ASN A 157 9.16 4.52 24.85
CA ASN A 157 10.47 4.02 24.41
C ASN A 157 10.48 2.53 24.00
N ASN A 158 9.41 1.77 24.29
CA ASN A 158 9.23 0.38 23.88
C ASN A 158 8.62 0.24 22.46
N GLY A 159 8.45 1.33 21.71
CA GLY A 159 7.87 1.30 20.36
C GLY A 159 6.33 1.27 20.35
N THR A 160 5.68 1.64 21.45
CA THR A 160 4.20 1.75 21.54
C THR A 160 3.74 3.20 21.70
N VAL A 161 2.47 3.45 21.40
CA VAL A 161 1.81 4.75 21.60
C VAL A 161 0.47 4.56 22.30
N SER A 162 0.27 5.28 23.42
CA SER A 162 -1.01 5.36 24.14
C SER A 162 -1.79 6.59 23.69
N TYR A 163 -3.11 6.49 23.63
CA TYR A 163 -4.00 7.57 23.24
C TYR A 163 -5.45 7.30 23.69
N GLN A 164 -6.33 8.28 23.51
CA GLN A 164 -7.78 8.13 23.67
C GLN A 164 -8.51 8.57 22.40
N HIS A 165 -9.64 7.97 22.11
CA HIS A 165 -10.52 8.42 21.03
C HIS A 165 -11.40 9.58 21.49
N LYS A 166 -11.55 10.58 20.62
CA LYS A 166 -12.60 11.58 20.65
C LYS A 166 -13.43 11.38 19.39
N LYS A 167 -14.69 10.95 19.56
CA LYS A 167 -15.65 10.66 18.49
C LYS A 167 -16.83 11.62 18.64
N ILE A 168 -17.29 12.25 17.56
CA ILE A 168 -18.50 13.09 17.56
C ILE A 168 -19.41 12.58 16.44
N LEU A 169 -20.64 12.20 16.80
CA LEU A 169 -21.64 11.71 15.86
C LEU A 169 -22.59 12.85 15.47
N ASN A 170 -22.46 13.32 14.24
CA ASN A 170 -23.24 14.42 13.67
C ASN A 170 -24.30 13.87 12.71
N PHE A 171 -25.59 14.10 12.98
CA PHE A 171 -26.70 13.63 12.14
C PHE A 171 -26.67 14.26 10.74
N VAL A 172 -26.98 13.47 9.72
CA VAL A 172 -26.97 13.89 8.29
C VAL A 172 -28.38 13.73 7.72
N PRO A 173 -29.24 14.75 7.81
CA PRO A 173 -30.64 14.65 7.38
C PRO A 173 -30.78 14.39 5.87
N GLU A 174 -29.82 14.87 5.06
CA GLU A 174 -29.78 14.65 3.59
C GLU A 174 -29.66 13.18 3.17
N LEU A 175 -29.22 12.30 4.08
CA LEU A 175 -29.03 10.87 3.86
C LEU A 175 -29.91 10.00 4.75
N SER A 176 -30.84 10.59 5.51
CA SER A 176 -31.60 9.93 6.56
C SER A 176 -33.10 10.02 6.33
N GLU A 177 -33.82 9.03 6.86
CA GLU A 177 -35.24 9.20 7.19
C GLU A 177 -35.42 10.24 8.33
N ASP A 178 -36.64 10.77 8.46
CA ASP A 178 -36.97 11.79 9.46
C ASP A 178 -36.76 11.29 10.90
N GLY A 179 -35.85 11.93 11.63
CA GLY A 179 -35.44 11.52 12.98
C GLY A 179 -36.57 11.61 14.03
N ASP A 180 -37.60 12.41 13.78
CA ASP A 180 -38.78 12.54 14.65
C ASP A 180 -39.84 11.44 14.40
N ILE A 181 -39.60 10.51 13.45
CA ILE A 181 -40.44 9.32 13.25
C ILE A 181 -40.50 8.51 14.56
N LYS A 182 -41.72 8.31 15.05
CA LYS A 182 -41.99 7.50 16.23
C LYS A 182 -42.07 6.02 15.87
N VAL A 183 -41.18 5.25 16.46
CA VAL A 183 -41.11 3.79 16.38
C VAL A 183 -41.60 3.18 17.69
N ILE A 184 -42.30 2.05 17.58
CA ILE A 184 -42.73 1.24 18.73
C ILE A 184 -41.67 0.15 18.93
N VAL A 185 -40.97 0.19 20.05
CA VAL A 185 -39.86 -0.73 20.36
C VAL A 185 -40.02 -1.38 21.75
N PRO A 186 -39.36 -2.52 22.01
CA PRO A 186 -39.35 -3.13 23.35
C PRO A 186 -38.77 -2.19 24.41
N ASN A 187 -39.34 -2.22 25.61
CA ASN A 187 -38.85 -1.47 26.76
C ASN A 187 -37.61 -2.16 27.35
N ILE A 188 -36.43 -1.83 26.79
CA ILE A 188 -35.16 -2.52 27.08
C ILE A 188 -34.83 -2.53 28.59
N PRO A 189 -34.94 -1.42 29.37
CA PRO A 189 -34.70 -1.45 30.81
C PRO A 189 -35.65 -2.38 31.57
N LEU A 190 -36.96 -2.34 31.26
CA LEU A 190 -37.96 -3.18 31.90
C LEU A 190 -37.72 -4.67 31.63
N LEU A 191 -37.45 -5.03 30.37
CA LEU A 191 -37.28 -6.41 29.91
C LEU A 191 -35.93 -7.00 30.34
N THR A 192 -34.89 -6.16 30.43
CA THR A 192 -33.62 -6.50 31.08
C THR A 192 -33.84 -6.85 32.55
N LEU A 193 -34.54 -5.99 33.28
CA LEU A 193 -34.80 -6.17 34.71
C LEU A 193 -35.67 -7.41 34.98
N SER A 194 -36.68 -7.69 34.16
CA SER A 194 -37.53 -8.89 34.32
C SER A 194 -36.78 -10.19 33.99
N THR A 195 -35.88 -10.16 33.01
CA THR A 195 -35.05 -11.32 32.66
C THR A 195 -34.04 -11.60 33.78
N GLN A 196 -33.32 -10.56 34.25
CA GLN A 196 -32.42 -10.68 35.42
C GLN A 196 -33.15 -11.11 36.70
N SER A 197 -34.43 -10.74 36.89
CA SER A 197 -35.18 -11.12 38.08
C SER A 197 -35.58 -12.61 38.13
N LYS A 198 -35.32 -13.41 37.08
CA LYS A 198 -35.72 -14.83 36.99
C LYS A 198 -35.05 -15.72 38.05
N SER A 199 -33.86 -15.34 38.53
CA SER A 199 -33.14 -16.03 39.61
C SER A 199 -33.57 -15.62 41.03
N LEU A 200 -34.46 -14.63 41.18
CA LEU A 200 -34.82 -14.08 42.49
C LEU A 200 -35.97 -14.85 43.16
N PRO A 201 -35.98 -14.96 44.50
CA PRO A 201 -37.11 -15.54 45.25
C PRO A 201 -38.45 -14.85 44.94
N ARG A 202 -39.52 -15.66 44.86
CA ARG A 202 -40.88 -15.22 44.46
C ARG A 202 -41.43 -14.02 45.23
N LEU A 203 -41.05 -13.85 46.50
CA LEU A 203 -41.44 -12.69 47.31
C LEU A 203 -40.86 -11.37 46.75
N ILE A 204 -39.61 -11.42 46.27
CA ILE A 204 -38.94 -10.26 45.67
C ILE A 204 -39.53 -9.97 44.29
N THR A 205 -39.78 -11.00 43.46
CA THR A 205 -40.40 -10.80 42.15
C THR A 205 -41.84 -10.27 42.27
N MET A 206 -42.58 -10.64 43.31
CA MET A 206 -43.91 -10.09 43.61
C MET A 206 -43.86 -8.63 44.09
N GLY A 207 -42.90 -8.26 44.95
CA GLY A 207 -42.67 -6.86 45.32
C GLY A 207 -42.29 -5.98 44.11
N LEU A 208 -41.41 -6.50 43.25
CA LEU A 208 -41.02 -5.88 41.98
C LEU A 208 -42.22 -5.76 41.02
N SER A 209 -43.09 -6.78 40.94
CA SER A 209 -44.32 -6.77 40.16
C SER A 209 -45.27 -5.63 40.57
N ILE A 210 -45.45 -5.42 41.88
CA ILE A 210 -46.26 -4.31 42.42
C ILE A 210 -45.62 -2.96 42.09
N PHE A 211 -44.30 -2.82 42.29
CA PHE A 211 -43.56 -1.59 41.99
C PHE A 211 -43.64 -1.19 40.51
N LEU A 212 -43.37 -2.13 39.59
CA LEU A 212 -43.42 -1.87 38.14
C LEU A 212 -44.85 -1.57 37.65
N SER A 213 -45.86 -2.20 38.25
CA SER A 213 -47.26 -1.92 37.95
C SER A 213 -47.70 -0.54 38.45
N GLY A 214 -47.21 -0.11 39.63
CA GLY A 214 -47.45 1.22 40.19
C GLY A 214 -46.75 2.36 39.44
N LEU A 215 -45.68 2.05 38.69
CA LEU A 215 -45.05 2.96 37.73
C LEU A 215 -45.76 2.99 36.36
N HIS A 216 -46.83 2.20 36.17
CA HIS A 216 -47.55 2.06 34.89
C HIS A 216 -46.66 1.73 33.67
N MET A 217 -45.56 1.01 33.89
CA MET A 217 -44.63 0.59 32.85
C MET A 217 -45.32 -0.31 31.81
N LYS A 218 -44.84 -0.29 30.56
CA LYS A 218 -45.34 -1.13 29.46
C LYS A 218 -44.19 -1.89 28.77
N PRO A 219 -44.41 -3.13 28.27
CA PRO A 219 -43.39 -3.91 27.56
C PRO A 219 -42.92 -3.31 26.24
N PHE A 220 -43.74 -2.48 25.60
CA PHE A 220 -43.38 -1.70 24.42
C PHE A 220 -43.65 -0.22 24.68
N ILE A 221 -42.80 0.65 24.10
CA ILE A 221 -42.86 2.10 24.23
C ILE A 221 -42.77 2.77 22.84
N PRO A 222 -43.57 3.82 22.58
CA PRO A 222 -43.42 4.66 21.39
C PRO A 222 -42.41 5.78 21.66
N ILE A 223 -41.27 5.76 20.97
CA ILE A 223 -40.21 6.78 21.07
C ILE A 223 -39.68 7.14 19.68
N THR A 224 -38.98 8.27 19.55
CA THR A 224 -38.30 8.63 18.30
C THR A 224 -37.04 7.80 18.07
N ALA A 225 -36.57 7.76 16.83
CA ALA A 225 -35.28 7.13 16.48
C ALA A 225 -34.12 7.79 17.23
N GLN A 226 -34.12 9.12 17.33
CA GLN A 226 -33.08 9.90 18.02
C GLN A 226 -33.05 9.61 19.54
N GLU A 227 -34.21 9.46 20.18
CA GLU A 227 -34.31 9.07 21.60
C GLU A 227 -33.74 7.67 21.87
N LEU A 228 -34.06 6.67 21.04
CA LEU A 228 -33.54 5.31 21.19
C LEU A 228 -32.01 5.25 21.06
N VAL A 229 -31.45 6.00 20.11
CA VAL A 229 -30.01 5.96 19.81
C VAL A 229 -29.20 6.79 20.82
N PHE A 230 -29.64 8.02 21.15
CA PHE A 230 -28.84 8.98 21.92
C PHE A 230 -29.30 9.26 23.35
N GLY A 231 -30.50 8.86 23.77
CA GLY A 231 -30.91 8.90 25.17
C GLY A 231 -32.33 9.42 25.43
N TYR A 232 -33.16 8.58 26.06
CA TYR A 232 -34.39 8.99 26.76
C TYR A 232 -34.27 8.83 28.28
N ASP A 233 -35.10 9.56 29.03
CA ASP A 233 -35.19 9.48 30.49
C ASP A 233 -36.08 8.29 30.90
N ASP A 234 -35.46 7.16 31.26
CA ASP A 234 -36.17 6.00 31.81
C ASP A 234 -36.13 5.99 33.37
N PRO A 235 -37.26 5.69 34.05
CA PRO A 235 -37.31 5.64 35.51
C PRO A 235 -36.42 4.57 36.15
N LEU A 236 -36.26 3.40 35.54
CA LEU A 236 -35.47 2.29 36.06
C LEU A 236 -33.98 2.56 35.89
N VAL A 237 -33.56 3.11 34.75
CA VAL A 237 -32.17 3.55 34.51
C VAL A 237 -31.81 4.70 35.44
N SER A 238 -32.70 5.68 35.64
CA SER A 238 -32.51 6.78 36.60
C SER A 238 -32.33 6.28 38.03
N LEU A 239 -33.14 5.29 38.44
CA LEU A 239 -33.05 4.65 39.76
C LEU A 239 -31.72 3.86 39.89
N GLY A 240 -31.38 3.06 38.87
CA GLY A 240 -30.14 2.30 38.80
C GLY A 240 -28.91 3.20 38.88
N HIS A 241 -28.87 4.30 38.13
CA HIS A 241 -27.78 5.26 38.15
C HIS A 241 -27.55 5.86 39.56
N LYS A 242 -28.64 6.14 40.28
CA LYS A 242 -28.59 6.74 41.63
C LYS A 242 -28.15 5.74 42.70
N PHE A 243 -28.64 4.50 42.65
CA PHE A 243 -28.50 3.53 43.75
C PHE A 243 -27.48 2.40 43.53
N LEU A 244 -27.06 2.10 42.28
CA LEU A 244 -26.09 1.03 42.02
C LEU A 244 -24.64 1.47 42.29
N PRO A 245 -23.75 0.56 42.73
CA PRO A 245 -22.33 0.84 42.91
C PRO A 245 -21.66 1.14 41.55
N LYS A 246 -20.56 1.92 41.56
CA LYS A 246 -19.88 2.40 40.33
C LYS A 246 -19.59 1.30 39.30
N THR A 247 -19.31 0.07 39.73
CA THR A 247 -18.98 -1.08 38.88
C THR A 247 -20.17 -1.66 38.10
N ARG A 248 -21.41 -1.41 38.54
CA ARG A 248 -22.65 -1.82 37.83
C ARG A 248 -23.60 -0.64 37.60
N ARG A 249 -23.06 0.58 37.59
CA ARG A 249 -23.86 1.80 37.42
C ARG A 249 -24.10 2.05 35.93
N PRO A 250 -25.35 2.04 35.44
CA PRO A 250 -25.65 2.43 34.07
C PRO A 250 -25.42 3.94 33.87
N MET A 251 -25.52 4.42 32.64
CA MET A 251 -25.60 5.84 32.34
C MET A 251 -26.84 6.48 32.99
N SER A 252 -26.93 7.80 33.01
CA SER A 252 -28.07 8.52 33.60
C SER A 252 -29.35 8.47 32.75
N ARG A 253 -29.25 8.03 31.49
CA ARG A 253 -30.33 7.89 30.50
C ARG A 253 -30.20 6.55 29.79
N MET A 254 -31.29 6.10 29.15
CA MET A 254 -31.29 4.90 28.29
C MET A 254 -31.08 5.30 26.83
N GLY A 255 -30.01 4.81 26.19
CA GLY A 255 -29.76 5.01 24.76
C GLY A 255 -28.67 4.07 24.24
N LEU A 256 -28.82 3.57 23.02
CA LEU A 256 -28.00 2.46 22.51
C LEU A 256 -26.57 2.84 22.10
N LEU A 257 -26.34 4.08 21.64
CA LEU A 257 -25.01 4.61 21.35
C LEU A 257 -24.59 5.68 22.38
N LEU A 258 -25.24 5.70 23.56
CA LEU A 258 -24.98 6.66 24.61
C LEU A 258 -23.55 6.47 25.18
N GLY A 259 -22.76 7.55 25.15
CA GLY A 259 -21.35 7.52 25.55
C GLY A 259 -20.36 7.22 24.41
N ARG A 260 -20.81 7.04 23.15
CA ARG A 260 -19.93 7.12 21.96
C ARG A 260 -19.57 8.54 21.54
N ASN A 261 -20.25 9.56 22.08
CA ASN A 261 -20.04 10.97 21.75
C ASN A 261 -19.15 11.67 22.81
N GLY A 262 -18.14 12.41 22.35
CA GLY A 262 -17.13 13.08 23.18
C GLY A 262 -15.79 12.34 23.23
N THR A 263 -14.99 12.62 24.24
CA THR A 263 -13.75 11.87 24.52
C THR A 263 -14.12 10.60 25.30
N LEU A 264 -13.79 9.43 24.75
CA LEU A 264 -13.99 8.15 25.43
C LEU A 264 -13.06 8.03 26.63
N SER A 265 -13.54 7.43 27.73
CA SER A 265 -12.74 7.19 28.93
C SER A 265 -11.65 6.11 28.75
N GLU A 266 -11.74 5.34 27.67
CA GLU A 266 -10.83 4.24 27.35
C GLU A 266 -9.46 4.77 26.89
N ILE A 267 -8.39 4.09 27.32
CA ILE A 267 -7.01 4.37 26.89
C ILE A 267 -6.50 3.17 26.10
N SER A 268 -6.38 3.35 24.79
CA SER A 268 -5.81 2.36 23.88
C SER A 268 -4.30 2.54 23.78
N THR A 269 -3.53 1.44 23.78
CA THR A 269 -2.09 1.45 23.53
C THR A 269 -1.76 0.46 22.41
N ILE A 270 -1.18 0.95 21.31
CA ILE A 270 -0.88 0.16 20.10
C ILE A 270 0.62 0.15 19.77
N PHE A 271 1.06 -0.83 18.98
CA PHE A 271 2.42 -0.86 18.43
C PHE A 271 2.59 0.09 17.24
N THR A 272 3.68 0.84 17.23
CA THR A 272 3.97 1.89 16.22
C THR A 272 4.56 1.38 14.91
N GLY A 273 4.93 0.09 14.86
CA GLY A 273 5.74 -0.50 13.78
C GLY A 273 7.24 -0.19 13.87
N HIS A 274 7.70 0.52 14.93
CA HIS A 274 9.11 0.86 15.12
C HIS A 274 9.96 -0.38 15.45
N THR A 275 9.42 -1.31 16.24
CA THR A 275 10.00 -2.62 16.60
C THR A 275 9.97 -3.57 15.39
N ASP A 276 8.81 -4.13 15.10
CA ASP A 276 8.50 -4.93 13.91
C ASP A 276 7.25 -4.36 13.22
N MET A 277 7.20 -4.44 11.90
CA MET A 277 6.03 -4.10 11.09
C MET A 277 4.94 -5.19 11.19
N LYS A 278 5.30 -6.41 11.63
CA LYS A 278 4.33 -7.49 11.92
C LYS A 278 3.39 -7.21 13.10
N GLU A 279 3.76 -6.29 13.98
CA GLU A 279 2.93 -5.86 15.12
C GLU A 279 2.13 -4.57 14.80
N PHE A 280 2.38 -3.95 13.64
CA PHE A 280 1.91 -2.59 13.33
C PHE A 280 0.38 -2.44 13.44
N GLY A 281 -0.06 -1.47 14.24
CA GLY A 281 -1.48 -1.17 14.44
C GLY A 281 -2.20 -2.13 15.40
N LEU A 282 -1.57 -3.22 15.85
CA LEU A 282 -2.14 -4.09 16.87
C LEU A 282 -2.16 -3.43 18.25
N ILE A 283 -3.16 -3.78 19.04
CA ILE A 283 -3.33 -3.40 20.43
C ILE A 283 -2.34 -4.19 21.29
N ASN A 284 -1.59 -3.45 22.10
CA ASN A 284 -0.73 -3.99 23.16
C ASN A 284 -1.47 -4.01 24.51
N ARG A 285 -2.24 -2.94 24.81
CA ARG A 285 -2.98 -2.80 26.07
C ARG A 285 -4.24 -1.94 25.92
N LEU A 286 -5.29 -2.29 26.67
CA LEU A 286 -6.48 -1.47 26.90
C LEU A 286 -6.59 -1.12 28.38
N ASN A 287 -6.70 0.16 28.71
CA ASN A 287 -6.79 0.66 30.10
C ASN A 287 -5.66 0.17 31.04
N GLY A 288 -4.51 -0.22 30.47
CA GLY A 288 -3.36 -0.79 31.17
C GLY A 288 -3.32 -2.33 31.24
N LEU A 289 -4.43 -3.01 30.95
CA LEU A 289 -4.55 -4.47 30.87
C LEU A 289 -4.00 -5.01 29.54
N ASP A 290 -3.51 -6.24 29.57
CA ASP A 290 -2.99 -7.04 28.44
C ASP A 290 -3.97 -8.14 27.95
N HIS A 291 -5.13 -8.26 28.60
CA HIS A 291 -6.22 -9.18 28.28
C HIS A 291 -7.59 -8.50 28.47
N LEU A 292 -8.63 -9.06 27.88
CA LEU A 292 -10.02 -8.62 28.07
C LEU A 292 -10.54 -9.05 29.46
N PRO A 293 -11.09 -8.14 30.27
CA PRO A 293 -11.65 -8.47 31.59
C PRO A 293 -13.03 -9.15 31.54
N TYR A 294 -13.55 -9.42 30.33
CA TYR A 294 -14.91 -9.94 30.10
C TYR A 294 -14.97 -11.46 30.01
N TRP A 295 -13.86 -12.11 29.62
CA TRP A 295 -13.78 -13.55 29.35
C TRP A 295 -12.73 -14.17 30.28
N PRO A 296 -12.97 -15.33 30.90
CA PRO A 296 -12.10 -15.85 31.95
C PRO A 296 -10.78 -16.39 31.41
N ASN A 297 -10.80 -17.01 30.23
CA ASN A 297 -9.71 -17.83 29.70
C ASN A 297 -9.27 -17.35 28.31
N ALA A 298 -8.02 -17.68 27.95
CA ALA A 298 -7.54 -17.62 26.58
C ALA A 298 -8.13 -18.82 25.78
N PRO A 299 -8.32 -18.69 24.44
CA PRO A 299 -7.99 -17.51 23.62
C PRO A 299 -9.02 -16.38 23.69
N CYS A 300 -10.24 -16.62 24.21
CA CYS A 300 -11.34 -15.66 24.22
C CYS A 300 -11.02 -14.29 24.87
N ASN A 301 -10.10 -14.25 25.83
CA ASN A 301 -9.65 -13.02 26.47
C ASN A 301 -8.48 -12.29 25.78
N SER A 302 -8.03 -12.75 24.60
CA SER A 302 -6.89 -12.18 23.87
C SER A 302 -7.16 -10.79 23.31
N LEU A 303 -6.19 -9.87 23.46
CA LEU A 303 -6.22 -8.50 22.92
C LEU A 303 -5.48 -8.32 21.57
N THR A 304 -4.92 -9.37 20.98
CA THR A 304 -4.05 -9.28 19.79
C THR A 304 -4.81 -8.97 18.50
N ALA A 305 -5.30 -7.74 18.38
CA ALA A 305 -6.17 -7.27 17.31
C ALA A 305 -5.92 -5.80 16.93
N SER A 306 -6.41 -5.40 15.75
CA SER A 306 -6.37 -4.03 15.23
C SER A 306 -7.59 -3.22 15.65
N GLU A 307 -7.41 -1.91 15.88
CA GLU A 307 -8.49 -0.91 15.99
C GLU A 307 -9.17 -0.59 14.63
N GLY A 308 -9.12 -1.50 13.66
CA GLY A 308 -9.70 -1.39 12.32
C GLY A 308 -9.05 -0.35 11.39
N SER A 309 -8.28 0.59 11.94
CA SER A 309 -7.65 1.69 11.20
C SER A 309 -6.37 1.27 10.46
N PHE A 310 -5.57 0.39 11.05
CA PHE A 310 -4.33 -0.16 10.49
C PHE A 310 -4.14 -1.61 10.90
N PHE A 311 -3.73 -2.45 9.96
CA PHE A 311 -3.37 -3.84 10.19
C PHE A 311 -1.87 -4.04 9.89
N PRO A 312 -1.23 -5.10 10.42
CA PRO A 312 0.08 -5.52 9.94
C PRO A 312 0.03 -5.79 8.42
N PRO A 313 0.95 -5.22 7.60
CA PRO A 313 0.98 -5.48 6.17
C PRO A 313 1.11 -6.98 5.87
N ARG A 314 0.20 -7.51 5.03
CA ARG A 314 0.19 -8.93 4.64
C ARG A 314 1.47 -9.32 3.92
N ASP A 315 2.06 -8.40 3.16
CA ASP A 315 3.37 -8.55 2.51
C ASP A 315 4.54 -8.75 3.51
N GLN A 316 4.32 -8.57 4.82
CA GLN A 316 5.30 -8.78 5.89
C GLN A 316 4.92 -9.94 6.84
N THR A 317 3.62 -10.24 7.00
CA THR A 317 3.14 -11.31 7.89
C THR A 317 2.87 -12.63 7.18
N GLY A 318 2.40 -12.61 5.94
CA GLY A 318 1.85 -13.77 5.24
C GLY A 318 0.55 -14.30 5.86
N ALA A 319 -0.14 -13.51 6.70
CA ALA A 319 -1.29 -13.98 7.47
C ALA A 319 -2.62 -13.85 6.69
N ASP A 320 -3.37 -14.95 6.63
CA ASP A 320 -4.71 -15.01 6.01
C ASP A 320 -5.85 -14.70 6.99
N ILE A 321 -5.56 -14.58 8.29
CA ILE A 321 -6.52 -14.13 9.30
C ILE A 321 -5.96 -12.87 9.97
N VAL A 322 -6.81 -11.84 10.08
CA VAL A 322 -6.54 -10.62 10.86
C VAL A 322 -7.67 -10.40 11.86
N HIS A 323 -7.36 -9.94 13.07
CA HIS A 323 -8.35 -9.69 14.11
C HIS A 323 -8.66 -8.19 14.22
N ILE A 324 -9.93 -7.83 14.41
CA ILE A 324 -10.35 -6.47 14.77
C ILE A 324 -10.84 -6.41 16.22
N TRP A 325 -10.65 -5.28 16.87
CA TRP A 325 -11.27 -4.92 18.13
C TRP A 325 -12.08 -3.64 17.94
N ASP A 326 -13.36 -3.69 18.34
CA ASP A 326 -14.12 -2.52 18.76
C ASP A 326 -14.78 -2.87 20.09
N LYS A 327 -14.87 -1.88 20.98
CA LYS A 327 -15.42 -2.02 22.33
C LYS A 327 -16.81 -2.68 22.33
N ASP A 328 -17.65 -2.35 21.35
CA ASP A 328 -19.04 -2.80 21.33
C ASP A 328 -19.20 -4.24 20.79
N LEU A 329 -18.14 -4.84 20.23
CA LEU A 329 -18.10 -6.25 19.82
C LEU A 329 -17.85 -7.22 20.99
N CYS A 330 -17.41 -6.73 22.16
CA CYS A 330 -17.12 -7.49 23.39
C CYS A 330 -15.98 -8.53 23.32
N ARG A 331 -15.59 -8.96 22.10
CA ARG A 331 -14.47 -9.86 21.81
C ARG A 331 -13.66 -9.37 20.60
N THR A 332 -12.49 -9.94 20.39
CA THR A 332 -11.75 -9.77 19.14
C THR A 332 -12.42 -10.58 18.02
N LEU A 333 -12.58 -9.96 16.85
CA LEU A 333 -13.32 -10.52 15.71
C LEU A 333 -12.33 -10.97 14.63
N PRO A 334 -12.20 -12.27 14.32
CA PRO A 334 -11.38 -12.72 13.20
C PRO A 334 -12.04 -12.34 11.87
N LEU A 335 -11.21 -11.95 10.90
CA LEU A 335 -11.56 -11.77 9.50
C LEU A 335 -10.63 -12.65 8.65
N GLN A 336 -11.20 -13.48 7.80
CA GLN A 336 -10.51 -14.38 6.90
C GLN A 336 -10.36 -13.75 5.51
N TYR A 337 -9.17 -13.87 4.93
CA TYR A 337 -8.89 -13.52 3.54
C TYR A 337 -9.70 -14.40 2.58
N ARG A 338 -10.44 -13.77 1.65
CA ARG A 338 -11.27 -14.45 0.63
C ARG A 338 -10.72 -14.33 -0.79
N GLY A 339 -9.84 -13.36 -1.08
CA GLY A 339 -9.24 -13.19 -2.40
C GLY A 339 -8.80 -11.75 -2.71
N PRO A 340 -8.04 -11.53 -3.80
CA PRO A 340 -7.65 -10.20 -4.24
C PRO A 340 -8.80 -9.52 -4.99
N ILE A 341 -8.98 -8.20 -4.77
CA ILE A 341 -10.01 -7.37 -5.38
C ILE A 341 -9.42 -6.02 -5.81
N GLU A 342 -10.03 -5.35 -6.77
CA GLU A 342 -9.66 -3.98 -7.16
C GLU A 342 -10.76 -3.00 -6.79
N LYS A 343 -10.41 -1.92 -6.07
CA LYS A 343 -11.30 -0.78 -5.80
C LYS A 343 -10.64 0.47 -6.37
N ALA A 344 -11.35 1.11 -7.31
CA ALA A 344 -11.03 2.44 -7.79
C ALA A 344 -9.60 2.64 -8.36
N GLY A 345 -9.03 1.58 -8.96
CA GLY A 345 -7.68 1.56 -9.52
C GLY A 345 -6.59 1.07 -8.57
N ILE A 346 -6.93 0.58 -7.37
CA ILE A 346 -5.99 0.09 -6.36
C ILE A 346 -6.31 -1.36 -6.01
N LYS A 347 -5.28 -2.21 -5.99
CA LYS A 347 -5.37 -3.60 -5.52
C LYS A 347 -5.49 -3.65 -3.99
N ALA A 348 -6.45 -4.42 -3.50
CA ALA A 348 -6.66 -4.74 -2.10
C ALA A 348 -7.00 -6.22 -1.94
N ASP A 349 -6.93 -6.70 -0.72
CA ASP A 349 -7.36 -8.04 -0.32
C ASP A 349 -8.72 -7.94 0.36
N LEU A 350 -9.66 -8.79 -0.06
CA LEU A 350 -10.98 -8.90 0.56
C LEU A 350 -10.90 -9.79 1.80
N TYR A 351 -11.36 -9.25 2.92
CA TYR A 351 -11.48 -9.93 4.19
C TYR A 351 -12.94 -9.90 4.66
N THR A 352 -13.48 -11.04 5.07
CA THR A 352 -14.82 -11.16 5.69
C THR A 352 -14.74 -12.06 6.92
N PRO A 353 -15.69 -11.98 7.88
CA PRO A 353 -15.76 -12.95 8.96
C PRO A 353 -15.73 -14.40 8.47
N PRO A 354 -15.06 -15.33 9.19
CA PRO A 354 -15.21 -16.76 8.95
C PRO A 354 -16.69 -17.17 9.02
N ASP A 355 -17.11 -18.09 8.16
CA ASP A 355 -18.51 -18.52 8.13
C ASP A 355 -18.93 -19.27 9.41
N ILE A 356 -17.95 -19.83 10.13
CA ILE A 356 -18.11 -20.53 11.41
C ILE A 356 -18.12 -19.61 12.65
N LEU A 357 -17.96 -18.28 12.51
CA LEU A 357 -17.73 -17.34 13.62
C LEU A 357 -18.78 -17.40 14.74
N PHE A 358 -20.01 -17.81 14.43
CA PHE A 358 -21.12 -17.96 15.38
C PHE A 358 -21.72 -19.39 15.34
N THR A 359 -20.99 -20.36 14.79
CA THR A 359 -21.39 -21.77 14.62
C THR A 359 -20.87 -22.62 15.77
N ARG A 360 -21.65 -23.61 16.23
CA ARG A 360 -21.24 -24.60 17.24
C ARG A 360 -21.61 -26.03 16.83
N ASN A 361 -20.93 -26.51 15.78
CA ASN A 361 -20.91 -27.92 15.39
C ASN A 361 -19.58 -28.56 15.83
N GLU A 362 -19.44 -29.88 15.75
CA GLU A 362 -18.19 -30.62 16.03
C GLU A 362 -16.98 -30.19 15.14
N THR A 363 -17.22 -29.36 14.12
CA THR A 363 -16.21 -28.76 13.24
C THR A 363 -15.87 -27.31 13.58
N ALA A 364 -16.47 -26.73 14.62
CA ALA A 364 -16.03 -25.45 15.18
C ALA A 364 -14.69 -25.63 15.92
N THR A 365 -13.86 -24.59 15.94
CA THR A 365 -12.60 -24.60 16.68
C THR A 365 -12.86 -24.56 18.18
N GLU A 366 -12.18 -25.42 18.95
CA GLU A 366 -12.21 -25.47 20.42
C GLU A 366 -11.95 -24.10 21.07
N ASP A 367 -11.28 -23.20 20.35
CA ASP A 367 -11.01 -21.80 20.67
C ASP A 367 -12.26 -20.94 20.97
N ASP A 368 -13.45 -21.28 20.44
CA ASP A 368 -14.68 -20.47 20.55
C ASP A 368 -15.60 -20.85 21.73
N ASP A 369 -15.29 -21.92 22.48
CA ASP A 369 -16.14 -22.40 23.58
C ASP A 369 -16.05 -21.51 24.83
N CYS A 370 -14.91 -20.85 25.06
CA CYS A 370 -14.74 -19.95 26.21
C CYS A 370 -15.56 -18.65 26.13
N PHE A 371 -16.35 -18.45 25.07
CA PHE A 371 -17.37 -17.40 24.97
C PHE A 371 -18.73 -17.80 25.61
N CYS A 372 -18.86 -18.99 26.19
CA CYS A 372 -20.02 -19.40 26.98
C CYS A 372 -19.67 -19.53 28.47
N SER A 373 -20.18 -18.61 29.30
CA SER A 373 -19.77 -18.46 30.71
C SER A 373 -20.10 -19.66 31.60
N ASP A 374 -21.25 -20.31 31.39
CA ASP A 374 -21.77 -21.39 32.23
C ASP A 374 -21.76 -22.77 31.52
N GLY A 375 -20.96 -22.91 30.45
CA GLY A 375 -20.78 -24.15 29.68
C GLY A 375 -21.65 -24.27 28.42
N ILE A 376 -21.39 -25.29 27.61
CA ILE A 376 -21.93 -25.43 26.23
C ILE A 376 -23.47 -25.46 26.21
N ASP A 377 -24.11 -26.13 27.17
CA ASP A 377 -25.58 -26.20 27.28
C ASP A 377 -26.25 -24.82 27.54
N THR A 378 -25.47 -23.81 27.93
CA THR A 378 -25.94 -22.44 28.20
C THR A 378 -25.63 -21.46 27.06
N CYS A 379 -24.91 -21.90 26.03
CA CYS A 379 -24.56 -21.08 24.88
C CYS A 379 -25.82 -20.53 24.16
N PRO A 380 -25.72 -19.34 23.55
CA PRO A 380 -26.77 -18.88 22.65
C PRO A 380 -26.84 -19.74 21.36
N PRO A 381 -28.00 -19.79 20.68
CA PRO A 381 -28.17 -20.39 19.37
C PRO A 381 -27.17 -19.91 18.30
N GLU A 382 -26.98 -20.72 17.26
CA GLU A 382 -26.11 -20.39 16.13
C GLU A 382 -26.47 -19.05 15.47
N GLY A 383 -25.44 -18.26 15.15
CA GLY A 383 -25.58 -16.90 14.62
C GLY A 383 -25.69 -15.79 15.67
N LEU A 384 -25.67 -16.13 16.97
CA LEU A 384 -25.73 -15.18 18.08
C LEU A 384 -24.46 -15.22 18.95
N GLN A 385 -24.05 -14.05 19.43
CA GLN A 385 -22.98 -13.89 20.41
C GLN A 385 -23.48 -13.13 21.64
N ASP A 386 -23.23 -13.67 22.84
CA ASP A 386 -23.52 -12.97 24.10
C ASP A 386 -22.56 -11.78 24.29
N ILE A 387 -23.11 -10.61 24.66
CA ILE A 387 -22.31 -9.44 25.07
C ILE A 387 -22.73 -8.87 26.44
N SER A 388 -23.51 -9.63 27.21
CA SER A 388 -23.86 -9.27 28.58
C SER A 388 -22.65 -9.04 29.52
N PRO A 389 -21.48 -9.70 29.37
CA PRO A 389 -20.33 -9.44 30.25
C PRO A 389 -19.77 -8.01 30.17
N CYS A 390 -19.81 -7.38 28.99
CA CYS A 390 -19.43 -5.97 28.82
C CYS A 390 -20.61 -4.99 28.95
N GLN A 391 -21.85 -5.41 28.67
CA GLN A 391 -23.05 -4.58 28.73
C GLN A 391 -23.77 -4.62 30.10
N TYR A 392 -23.04 -4.44 31.20
CA TYR A 392 -23.58 -4.38 32.58
C TYR A 392 -24.47 -5.58 32.99
N SER A 393 -24.22 -6.78 32.42
CA SER A 393 -25.06 -7.99 32.57
C SER A 393 -26.47 -7.87 31.98
N ALA A 394 -26.75 -6.90 31.11
CA ALA A 394 -27.98 -6.86 30.32
C ALA A 394 -27.95 -7.98 29.24
N PRO A 395 -29.07 -8.69 28.97
CA PRO A 395 -29.11 -9.87 28.10
C PRO A 395 -29.10 -9.49 26.61
N VAL A 396 -28.06 -8.78 26.18
CA VAL A 396 -27.88 -8.27 24.81
C VAL A 396 -27.02 -9.24 24.01
N TYR A 397 -27.44 -9.54 22.79
CA TYR A 397 -26.79 -10.47 21.87
C TYR A 397 -26.52 -9.82 20.52
N LEU A 398 -25.33 -10.02 19.98
CA LEU A 398 -24.97 -9.60 18.62
C LEU A 398 -25.31 -10.68 17.60
N SER A 399 -25.64 -10.26 16.39
CA SER A 399 -25.74 -11.11 15.19
C SER A 399 -25.38 -10.31 13.95
N PHE A 400 -25.33 -10.93 12.77
CA PHE A 400 -25.43 -10.18 11.52
C PHE A 400 -26.87 -9.66 11.32
N PRO A 401 -27.07 -8.60 10.49
CA PRO A 401 -28.39 -8.06 10.19
C PRO A 401 -29.37 -9.08 9.60
N HIS A 402 -30.64 -8.97 10.03
CA HIS A 402 -31.73 -9.88 9.70
C HIS A 402 -31.40 -11.36 9.96
N PHE A 403 -30.60 -11.65 11.00
CA PHE A 403 -30.12 -13.00 11.33
C PHE A 403 -29.48 -13.75 10.14
N TYR A 404 -28.73 -13.03 9.29
CA TYR A 404 -27.89 -13.64 8.27
C TYR A 404 -26.86 -14.60 8.90
N LYS A 405 -26.68 -15.79 8.30
CA LYS A 405 -25.83 -16.89 8.83
C LYS A 405 -26.16 -17.27 10.30
N ALA A 406 -27.45 -17.50 10.60
CA ALA A 406 -27.94 -17.90 11.92
C ALA A 406 -28.93 -19.08 11.87
N ASP A 407 -29.26 -19.66 13.03
CA ASP A 407 -30.26 -20.73 13.16
C ASP A 407 -31.63 -20.29 12.57
N PRO A 408 -32.20 -21.03 11.60
CA PRO A 408 -33.51 -20.71 11.00
C PRO A 408 -34.63 -20.49 12.03
N LYS A 409 -34.56 -21.08 13.23
CA LYS A 409 -35.54 -20.85 14.31
C LYS A 409 -35.66 -19.37 14.70
N LEU A 410 -34.58 -18.59 14.57
CA LEU A 410 -34.57 -17.15 14.88
C LEU A 410 -35.32 -16.33 13.82
N LEU A 411 -35.30 -16.79 12.56
CA LEU A 411 -36.11 -16.23 11.47
C LEU A 411 -37.56 -16.69 11.60
N ASP A 412 -37.79 -17.99 11.82
CA ASP A 412 -39.14 -18.56 11.98
C ASP A 412 -39.92 -17.97 13.16
N ALA A 413 -39.24 -17.44 14.18
CA ALA A 413 -39.89 -16.77 15.30
C ALA A 413 -40.49 -15.39 14.95
N ILE A 414 -40.07 -14.73 13.87
CA ILE A 414 -40.30 -13.29 13.63
C ILE A 414 -40.71 -12.99 12.19
N ASP A 415 -41.86 -12.35 12.01
CA ASP A 415 -42.33 -11.93 10.69
C ASP A 415 -41.68 -10.60 10.28
N GLY A 416 -41.05 -10.55 9.10
CA GLY A 416 -40.55 -9.31 8.47
C GLY A 416 -39.06 -9.28 8.16
N LEU A 417 -38.26 -10.15 8.79
CA LEU A 417 -36.82 -10.25 8.55
C LEU A 417 -36.49 -10.88 7.18
N LYS A 418 -35.44 -10.39 6.52
CA LYS A 418 -35.01 -10.83 5.17
C LYS A 418 -33.48 -10.81 5.04
N PRO A 419 -32.75 -11.87 5.44
CA PRO A 419 -31.29 -11.93 5.25
C PRO A 419 -30.90 -11.87 3.78
N VAL A 420 -29.95 -10.98 3.43
CA VAL A 420 -29.40 -10.82 2.07
C VAL A 420 -27.89 -10.56 2.16
N ASP A 421 -27.10 -11.46 1.59
CA ASP A 421 -25.63 -11.54 1.70
C ASP A 421 -24.95 -10.19 1.43
N ASN A 422 -25.14 -9.62 0.24
CA ASN A 422 -24.50 -8.36 -0.18
C ASN A 422 -24.86 -7.16 0.71
N LEU A 423 -26.02 -7.20 1.37
CA LEU A 423 -26.51 -6.11 2.22
C LEU A 423 -26.10 -6.28 3.68
N HIS A 424 -25.93 -7.52 4.17
CA HIS A 424 -25.78 -7.81 5.60
C HIS A 424 -24.40 -8.40 5.98
N GLU A 425 -23.61 -8.87 5.01
CA GLU A 425 -22.24 -9.34 5.29
C GLU A 425 -21.30 -8.18 5.66
N THR A 426 -20.53 -8.35 6.75
CA THR A 426 -19.41 -7.49 7.14
C THR A 426 -18.20 -7.76 6.25
N TYR A 427 -17.52 -6.72 5.76
CA TYR A 427 -16.30 -6.88 4.96
C TYR A 427 -15.30 -5.72 5.09
N PHE A 428 -14.03 -6.02 4.82
CA PHE A 428 -12.92 -5.09 4.73
C PHE A 428 -12.15 -5.33 3.43
N LYS A 429 -11.71 -4.25 2.76
CA LYS A 429 -10.84 -4.30 1.57
C LYS A 429 -9.51 -3.65 1.93
N ILE A 430 -8.55 -4.46 2.36
CA ILE A 430 -7.29 -4.01 2.99
C ILE A 430 -6.16 -4.00 1.95
N GLN A 431 -5.40 -2.92 1.84
CA GLN A 431 -4.26 -2.85 0.93
C GLN A 431 -3.08 -3.66 1.52
N PRO A 432 -2.60 -4.75 0.88
CA PRO A 432 -1.69 -5.72 1.51
C PRO A 432 -0.28 -5.18 1.86
N LYS A 433 0.20 -4.20 1.10
CA LYS A 433 1.55 -3.59 1.24
C LYS A 433 1.62 -2.55 2.36
N LEU A 434 0.49 -1.92 2.67
CA LEU A 434 0.37 -0.86 3.68
C LEU A 434 -0.42 -1.27 4.93
N GLY A 435 -1.24 -2.33 4.86
CA GLY A 435 -2.15 -2.72 5.93
C GLY A 435 -3.31 -1.73 6.16
N VAL A 436 -3.64 -0.89 5.17
CA VAL A 436 -4.65 0.18 5.29
C VAL A 436 -5.96 -0.24 4.61
N PRO A 437 -7.14 -0.14 5.26
CA PRO A 437 -8.42 -0.35 4.58
C PRO A 437 -8.69 0.75 3.55
N ILE A 438 -9.04 0.34 2.33
CA ILE A 438 -9.50 1.24 1.25
C ILE A 438 -11.02 1.46 1.33
N GLU A 439 -11.73 0.44 1.80
CA GLU A 439 -13.17 0.42 2.01
C GLU A 439 -13.47 -0.62 3.09
N ALA A 440 -14.36 -0.31 4.03
CA ALA A 440 -14.75 -1.24 5.09
C ALA A 440 -16.19 -0.96 5.51
N LYS A 441 -16.95 -2.03 5.79
CA LYS A 441 -18.33 -1.98 6.29
C LYS A 441 -18.50 -3.04 7.37
N VAL A 442 -18.60 -2.59 8.62
CA VAL A 442 -18.96 -3.39 9.79
C VAL A 442 -20.48 -3.35 9.93
N ARG A 443 -21.11 -4.52 9.90
CA ARG A 443 -22.56 -4.71 9.88
C ARG A 443 -22.99 -5.64 10.99
N VAL A 444 -23.68 -5.11 11.98
CA VAL A 444 -24.01 -5.81 13.23
C VAL A 444 -25.42 -5.45 13.69
N GLN A 445 -26.14 -6.43 14.21
CA GLN A 445 -27.48 -6.30 14.79
C GLN A 445 -27.44 -6.47 16.31
N LEU A 446 -28.15 -5.59 17.01
CA LEU A 446 -28.36 -5.63 18.45
C LEU A 446 -29.69 -6.32 18.74
N ASN A 447 -29.64 -7.41 19.50
CA ASN A 447 -30.79 -8.21 19.91
C ASN A 447 -30.89 -8.25 21.43
N LEU A 448 -32.11 -8.33 21.96
CA LEU A 448 -32.39 -8.51 23.38
C LEU A 448 -32.97 -9.91 23.60
N LYS A 449 -32.27 -10.79 24.33
CA LYS A 449 -32.84 -12.04 24.81
C LYS A 449 -33.78 -11.73 25.97
N ILE A 450 -35.03 -12.14 25.84
CA ILE A 450 -36.08 -11.93 26.81
C ILE A 450 -36.52 -13.31 27.30
N GLU A 451 -36.57 -13.49 28.61
CA GLU A 451 -37.05 -14.74 29.21
C GLU A 451 -38.35 -14.52 29.98
N ARG A 452 -39.29 -15.46 29.85
CA ARG A 452 -40.65 -15.31 30.35
C ARG A 452 -40.70 -15.27 31.87
N GLN A 453 -41.22 -14.17 32.42
CA GLN A 453 -41.35 -13.94 33.86
C GLN A 453 -42.82 -13.81 34.29
N SER A 454 -43.46 -14.95 34.56
CA SER A 454 -44.89 -15.02 34.93
C SER A 454 -45.24 -14.37 36.28
N ASN A 455 -44.26 -14.08 37.15
CA ASN A 455 -44.52 -13.44 38.44
C ASN A 455 -44.62 -11.90 38.34
N ILE A 456 -44.18 -11.29 37.23
CA ILE A 456 -44.24 -9.83 37.01
C ILE A 456 -45.40 -9.53 36.05
N ALA A 457 -46.49 -8.98 36.59
CA ALA A 457 -47.75 -8.82 35.86
C ALA A 457 -47.61 -8.02 34.55
N VAL A 458 -46.74 -6.99 34.56
CA VAL A 458 -46.46 -6.13 33.39
C VAL A 458 -45.91 -6.93 32.19
N VAL A 459 -45.19 -8.03 32.41
CA VAL A 459 -44.50 -8.81 31.34
C VAL A 459 -44.89 -10.29 31.32
N ALA A 460 -45.88 -10.73 32.11
CA ALA A 460 -46.22 -12.15 32.28
C ALA A 460 -46.64 -12.88 30.98
N ASN A 461 -47.11 -12.12 29.99
CA ASN A 461 -47.49 -12.60 28.66
C ASN A 461 -46.35 -12.56 27.64
N PHE A 462 -45.20 -11.94 27.95
CA PHE A 462 -44.08 -11.88 27.02
C PHE A 462 -43.42 -13.28 26.93
N PRO A 463 -43.32 -13.89 25.74
CA PRO A 463 -42.71 -15.21 25.57
C PRO A 463 -41.18 -15.15 25.66
N ASP A 464 -40.55 -16.31 25.82
CA ASP A 464 -39.10 -16.45 25.67
C ASP A 464 -38.73 -16.23 24.18
N ILE A 465 -37.93 -15.20 23.88
CA ILE A 465 -37.58 -14.81 22.50
C ILE A 465 -36.27 -13.99 22.45
N VAL A 466 -35.53 -14.09 21.34
CA VAL A 466 -34.43 -13.16 21.01
C VAL A 466 -34.99 -12.08 20.08
N PHE A 467 -35.22 -10.89 20.62
CA PHE A 467 -35.91 -9.80 19.93
C PHE A 467 -34.90 -8.82 19.29
N PRO A 468 -34.85 -8.66 17.96
CA PRO A 468 -33.95 -7.72 17.30
C PRO A 468 -34.46 -6.28 17.50
N ILE A 469 -33.57 -5.38 17.91
CA ILE A 469 -33.90 -3.99 18.25
C ILE A 469 -33.55 -3.05 17.10
N MET A 470 -32.31 -3.14 16.63
CA MET A 470 -31.78 -2.36 15.50
C MET A 470 -30.55 -3.06 14.93
N TRP A 471 -30.17 -2.70 13.71
CA TRP A 471 -28.85 -2.99 13.16
C TRP A 471 -28.15 -1.73 12.68
N LEU A 472 -26.84 -1.82 12.52
CA LEU A 472 -25.99 -0.70 12.08
C LEU A 472 -25.00 -1.12 10.99
N GLU A 473 -24.74 -0.20 10.06
CA GLU A 473 -23.60 -0.23 9.13
C GLU A 473 -22.64 0.92 9.54
N GLU A 474 -21.52 0.60 10.17
CA GLU A 474 -20.42 1.54 10.44
C GLU A 474 -19.28 1.30 9.45
N GLY A 475 -18.82 2.34 8.75
CA GLY A 475 -17.79 2.12 7.74
C GLY A 475 -17.27 3.36 7.00
N VAL A 476 -16.36 3.08 6.07
CA VAL A 476 -15.80 4.04 5.11
C VAL A 476 -16.04 3.48 3.71
N GLU A 477 -16.88 4.17 2.94
CA GLU A 477 -17.35 3.74 1.62
C GLU A 477 -16.39 4.16 0.49
N GLU A 478 -15.76 5.33 0.63
CA GLU A 478 -14.69 5.83 -0.23
C GLU A 478 -13.63 6.65 0.56
N LEU A 479 -12.38 6.57 0.10
CA LEU A 479 -11.28 7.44 0.57
C LEU A 479 -11.36 8.81 -0.09
N THR A 480 -10.97 9.87 0.61
CA THR A 480 -10.83 11.20 0.00
C THR A 480 -9.79 11.22 -1.12
N PRO A 481 -9.93 12.11 -2.13
CA PRO A 481 -9.04 12.12 -3.29
C PRO A 481 -7.55 12.23 -2.96
N SER A 482 -7.19 12.95 -1.89
CA SER A 482 -5.81 13.08 -1.41
C SER A 482 -5.22 11.76 -0.93
N ILE A 483 -5.96 11.03 -0.07
CA ILE A 483 -5.52 9.73 0.46
C ILE A 483 -5.51 8.67 -0.65
N ARG A 484 -6.57 8.62 -1.48
CA ARG A 484 -6.64 7.73 -2.64
C ARG A 484 -5.45 7.94 -3.58
N ARG A 485 -5.11 9.20 -3.90
CA ARG A 485 -3.95 9.53 -4.74
C ARG A 485 -2.63 9.11 -4.11
N PHE A 486 -2.46 9.29 -2.79
CA PHE A 486 -1.24 8.88 -2.09
C PHE A 486 -1.07 7.35 -2.09
N ILE A 487 -2.11 6.60 -1.74
CA ILE A 487 -2.07 5.12 -1.75
C ILE A 487 -1.84 4.59 -3.17
N TYR A 488 -2.55 5.12 -4.18
CA TYR A 488 -2.32 4.74 -5.58
C TYR A 488 -0.88 5.03 -6.04
N LEU A 489 -0.31 6.18 -5.63
CA LEU A 489 1.06 6.54 -5.97
C LEU A 489 2.10 5.59 -5.32
N ALA A 490 1.92 5.30 -4.04
CA ALA A 490 2.84 4.46 -3.25
C ALA A 490 2.75 2.96 -3.57
N THR A 491 1.62 2.51 -4.10
CA THR A 491 1.39 1.10 -4.45
C THR A 491 1.38 0.93 -5.98
N THR A 492 0.20 1.07 -6.59
CA THR A 492 -0.07 0.72 -7.99
C THR A 492 0.83 1.45 -9.00
N PHE A 493 1.12 2.74 -8.79
CA PHE A 493 2.06 3.46 -9.66
C PHE A 493 3.51 3.08 -9.40
N ALA A 494 3.96 3.02 -8.14
CA ALA A 494 5.34 2.69 -7.79
C ALA A 494 5.73 1.28 -8.28
N ASP A 495 4.86 0.28 -8.05
CA ASP A 495 5.09 -1.12 -8.41
C ASP A 495 5.25 -1.33 -9.93
N ILE A 496 4.75 -0.41 -10.76
CA ILE A 496 4.90 -0.41 -12.22
C ILE A 496 6.07 0.49 -12.66
N ALA A 497 6.10 1.74 -12.18
CA ALA A 497 7.04 2.75 -12.62
C ALA A 497 8.48 2.45 -12.22
N VAL A 498 8.70 1.84 -11.05
CA VAL A 498 10.05 1.55 -10.53
C VAL A 498 10.73 0.45 -11.37
N PRO A 499 10.12 -0.75 -11.61
CA PRO A 499 10.68 -1.73 -12.54
C PRO A 499 10.85 -1.19 -13.97
N CYS A 500 9.89 -0.43 -14.50
CA CYS A 500 10.02 0.17 -15.83
C CYS A 500 11.23 1.13 -15.93
N LEU A 501 11.51 1.89 -14.86
CA LEU A 501 12.64 2.81 -14.82
C LEU A 501 13.98 2.09 -14.61
N THR A 502 14.06 1.08 -13.73
CA THR A 502 15.31 0.34 -13.50
C THR A 502 15.69 -0.52 -14.71
N TYR A 503 14.76 -1.29 -15.27
CA TYR A 503 15.02 -2.05 -16.50
C TYR A 503 15.25 -1.14 -17.71
N GLY A 504 14.58 0.03 -17.77
CA GLY A 504 14.86 1.07 -18.76
C GLY A 504 16.30 1.59 -18.68
N MET A 505 16.79 1.89 -17.48
CA MET A 505 18.17 2.32 -17.24
C MET A 505 19.19 1.24 -17.63
N ILE A 506 18.92 -0.04 -17.32
CA ILE A 506 19.77 -1.17 -17.73
C ILE A 506 19.81 -1.29 -19.26
N LEU A 507 18.65 -1.22 -19.93
CA LEU A 507 18.55 -1.30 -21.40
C LEU A 507 19.27 -0.13 -22.10
N VAL A 508 19.13 1.09 -21.58
CA VAL A 508 19.87 2.27 -22.07
C VAL A 508 21.38 2.12 -21.85
N GLY A 509 21.82 1.67 -20.67
CA GLY A 509 23.23 1.39 -20.39
C GLY A 509 23.82 0.36 -21.36
N LEU A 510 23.16 -0.78 -21.54
CA LEU A 510 23.56 -1.83 -22.47
C LEU A 510 23.61 -1.34 -23.92
N THR A 511 22.58 -0.66 -24.40
CA THR A 511 22.54 -0.15 -25.80
C THR A 511 23.58 0.95 -26.06
N VAL A 512 23.90 1.80 -25.08
CA VAL A 512 25.02 2.75 -25.18
C VAL A 512 26.36 2.00 -25.29
N ILE A 513 26.60 1.00 -24.43
CA ILE A 513 27.84 0.20 -24.46
C ILE A 513 27.98 -0.54 -25.80
N ILE A 514 26.92 -1.22 -26.26
CA ILE A 514 26.89 -1.97 -27.54
C ILE A 514 27.10 -1.02 -28.72
N THR A 515 26.41 0.13 -28.79
CA THR A 515 26.56 1.06 -29.91
C THR A 515 27.91 1.75 -29.95
N VAL A 516 28.59 1.95 -28.81
CA VAL A 516 29.99 2.39 -28.79
C VAL A 516 30.92 1.26 -29.23
N PHE A 517 30.72 0.02 -28.76
CA PHE A 517 31.51 -1.15 -29.17
C PHE A 517 31.45 -1.37 -30.69
N VAL A 518 30.25 -1.40 -31.29
CA VAL A 518 30.06 -1.52 -32.74
C VAL A 518 30.68 -0.32 -33.49
N LYS A 519 30.60 0.91 -32.96
CA LYS A 519 31.28 2.09 -33.54
C LYS A 519 32.80 2.14 -33.34
N VAL A 520 33.36 1.27 -32.49
CA VAL A 520 34.80 1.03 -32.39
C VAL A 520 35.21 -0.06 -33.39
N TYR A 521 34.51 -1.20 -33.41
CA TYR A 521 34.77 -2.32 -34.32
C TYR A 521 34.63 -1.90 -35.80
N ASN A 522 33.53 -1.22 -36.16
CA ASN A 522 33.29 -0.72 -37.52
C ASN A 522 34.10 0.55 -37.85
N SER A 523 34.95 1.06 -36.96
CA SER A 523 35.81 2.20 -37.30
C SER A 523 37.03 1.73 -38.09
N PRO A 524 37.34 2.34 -39.26
CA PRO A 524 38.28 1.77 -40.24
C PRO A 524 39.75 1.72 -39.78
N ILE A 525 40.05 2.10 -38.53
CA ILE A 525 41.41 2.08 -37.95
C ILE A 525 41.97 0.65 -37.97
N LEU A 526 41.20 -0.35 -37.52
CA LEU A 526 41.64 -1.76 -37.54
C LEU A 526 41.83 -2.29 -38.97
N ALA A 527 40.91 -1.94 -39.89
CA ALA A 527 41.03 -2.30 -41.29
C ALA A 527 42.30 -1.67 -41.94
N HIS A 528 42.59 -0.41 -41.61
CA HIS A 528 43.74 0.29 -42.15
C HIS A 528 45.08 -0.28 -41.63
N GLU A 529 45.12 -0.72 -40.37
CA GLU A 529 46.30 -1.34 -39.76
C GLU A 529 46.55 -2.77 -40.29
N ALA A 530 45.50 -3.55 -40.53
CA ALA A 530 45.58 -4.84 -41.22
C ALA A 530 46.11 -4.69 -42.67
N ILE A 531 45.62 -3.69 -43.41
CA ILE A 531 46.08 -3.38 -44.78
C ILE A 531 47.52 -2.86 -44.78
N GLU A 532 47.95 -2.08 -43.78
CA GLU A 532 49.36 -1.70 -43.62
C GLU A 532 50.27 -2.89 -43.33
N LEU A 533 49.85 -3.84 -42.48
CA LEU A 533 50.60 -5.05 -42.19
C LEU A 533 50.79 -5.91 -43.44
N GLY A 534 49.72 -6.12 -44.23
CA GLY A 534 49.81 -6.80 -45.52
C GLY A 534 50.74 -6.09 -46.53
N LYS A 535 50.74 -4.75 -46.56
CA LYS A 535 51.69 -3.98 -47.39
C LYS A 535 53.15 -4.11 -46.91
N ARG A 536 53.39 -4.39 -45.62
CA ARG A 536 54.74 -4.57 -45.05
C ARG A 536 55.30 -5.99 -45.23
N THR A 537 54.48 -7.04 -45.28
CA THR A 537 54.93 -8.38 -45.69
C THR A 537 55.29 -8.41 -47.17
N ILE A 538 54.45 -7.85 -48.05
CA ILE A 538 54.73 -7.78 -49.50
C ILE A 538 56.05 -7.03 -49.79
N ARG A 539 56.31 -5.91 -49.10
CA ARG A 539 57.59 -5.18 -49.21
C ARG A 539 58.83 -5.89 -48.65
N ARG A 540 58.71 -7.06 -48.04
CA ARG A 540 59.84 -7.91 -47.61
C ARG A 540 60.09 -9.11 -48.53
N GLY A 541 59.22 -9.37 -49.50
CA GLY A 541 59.39 -10.47 -50.47
C GLY A 541 60.26 -10.12 -51.69
N SER A 542 60.68 -8.87 -51.84
CA SER A 542 61.24 -8.34 -53.10
C SER A 542 62.60 -7.64 -52.91
N SER A 543 63.59 -8.35 -52.36
CA SER A 543 64.98 -7.89 -52.29
C SER A 543 65.99 -9.04 -52.37
N PHE A 544 65.76 -9.98 -53.30
CA PHE A 544 66.71 -11.01 -53.68
C PHE A 544 66.51 -11.35 -55.17
N LEU A 545 67.60 -11.69 -55.87
CA LEU A 545 67.70 -11.82 -57.34
C LEU A 545 67.50 -10.49 -58.11
N THR A 546 68.26 -10.13 -59.15
CA THR A 546 69.59 -10.60 -59.63
C THR A 546 70.14 -9.51 -60.55
N THR A 547 71.45 -9.20 -60.49
CA THR A 547 72.11 -8.32 -61.47
C THR A 547 73.39 -8.96 -62.00
N SER A 548 73.27 -9.72 -63.08
CA SER A 548 74.38 -10.10 -63.96
C SER A 548 73.92 -9.89 -65.41
N GLN A 549 74.72 -9.20 -66.22
CA GLN A 549 74.41 -8.97 -67.62
C GLN A 549 74.79 -10.19 -68.46
N HIS A 550 73.98 -10.53 -69.47
CA HIS A 550 74.47 -10.94 -70.78
C HIS A 550 73.48 -10.47 -71.87
N ARG A 551 73.92 -10.43 -73.12
CA ARG A 551 73.26 -9.74 -74.24
C ARG A 551 73.22 -10.64 -75.47
N LEU A 552 72.18 -10.45 -76.31
CA LEU A 552 71.97 -10.93 -77.69
C LEU A 552 71.10 -12.19 -77.91
N LEU A 553 70.46 -12.15 -79.09
CA LEU A 553 69.64 -13.17 -79.77
C LEU A 553 68.37 -13.62 -79.02
N VAL A 554 67.18 -13.09 -79.37
CA VAL A 554 66.40 -13.34 -80.60
C VAL A 554 65.87 -14.77 -80.67
N GLY A 555 64.68 -14.95 -80.10
CA GLY A 555 63.71 -15.99 -80.43
C GLY A 555 62.35 -15.33 -80.62
N ARG A 556 61.67 -15.61 -81.73
CA ARG A 556 60.25 -15.24 -81.90
C ARG A 556 59.40 -16.19 -81.07
N ASP A 557 58.39 -15.67 -80.40
CA ASP A 557 57.11 -16.36 -80.31
C ASP A 557 55.95 -15.35 -80.34
N SER A 558 54.81 -15.77 -80.86
CA SER A 558 53.76 -14.87 -81.36
C SER A 558 52.77 -14.43 -80.28
N TYR A 559 52.58 -13.12 -80.15
CA TYR A 559 51.43 -12.56 -79.41
C TYR A 559 50.15 -12.81 -80.22
N ILE A 560 49.29 -13.73 -79.73
CA ILE A 560 47.94 -13.91 -80.27
C ILE A 560 47.07 -12.79 -79.72
N LEU A 561 46.70 -11.85 -80.59
CA LEU A 561 45.71 -10.82 -80.29
C LEU A 561 44.31 -11.45 -80.23
N LEU A 562 43.86 -11.78 -79.02
CA LEU A 562 42.44 -12.04 -78.75
C LEU A 562 41.68 -10.72 -78.67
N SER A 563 41.38 -10.15 -79.85
CA SER A 563 40.23 -9.27 -79.99
C SER A 563 38.96 -10.11 -79.93
N ASN A 564 38.09 -9.88 -78.94
CA ASN A 564 36.71 -9.47 -79.22
C ASN A 564 35.82 -9.23 -77.99
N ASN A 565 34.79 -8.42 -78.25
CA ASN A 565 33.49 -8.34 -77.57
C ASN A 565 33.42 -7.85 -76.11
N ASP A 566 33.26 -6.54 -75.98
CA ASP A 566 32.28 -5.98 -75.05
C ASP A 566 30.87 -6.57 -75.30
N ASP A 567 30.47 -7.64 -74.60
CA ASP A 567 29.03 -8.01 -74.57
C ASP A 567 28.51 -8.86 -73.38
N GLU A 568 29.23 -8.95 -72.25
CA GLU A 568 28.76 -9.77 -71.09
C GLU A 568 28.55 -9.03 -69.75
N LYS A 569 28.62 -7.70 -69.73
CA LYS A 569 28.32 -6.90 -68.50
C LYS A 569 27.13 -5.95 -68.56
N GLN A 570 26.68 -5.53 -69.76
CA GLN A 570 25.45 -4.73 -69.88
C GLN A 570 24.16 -5.58 -69.93
N SER A 571 24.27 -6.89 -70.18
CA SER A 571 23.13 -7.83 -70.22
C SER A 571 22.48 -8.01 -68.84
N ILE A 572 23.30 -8.32 -67.83
CA ILE A 572 22.85 -8.58 -66.45
C ILE A 572 22.17 -7.34 -65.84
N GLU A 573 22.75 -6.14 -65.98
CA GLU A 573 22.17 -4.94 -65.36
C GLU A 573 20.85 -4.49 -66.02
N ARG A 574 20.70 -4.74 -67.34
CA ARG A 574 19.43 -4.47 -68.06
C ARG A 574 18.34 -5.49 -67.72
N ALA A 575 18.69 -6.74 -67.44
CA ALA A 575 17.74 -7.77 -67.04
C ALA A 575 17.04 -7.44 -65.71
N THR A 576 17.80 -6.99 -64.71
CA THR A 576 17.24 -6.63 -63.38
C THR A 576 16.31 -5.42 -63.47
N ARG A 577 16.70 -4.36 -64.20
CA ARG A 577 15.87 -3.16 -64.38
C ARG A 577 14.54 -3.48 -65.10
N ARG A 578 14.54 -4.37 -66.10
CA ARG A 578 13.30 -4.82 -66.75
C ARG A 578 12.40 -5.64 -65.81
N LYS A 579 12.93 -6.54 -64.98
CA LYS A 579 12.10 -7.28 -64.00
C LYS A 579 11.47 -6.37 -62.94
N VAL A 580 12.18 -5.36 -62.44
CA VAL A 580 11.60 -4.37 -61.51
C VAL A 580 10.54 -3.51 -62.19
N SER A 581 10.80 -3.04 -63.42
CA SER A 581 9.81 -2.25 -64.17
C SER A 581 8.53 -3.03 -64.46
N LEU A 582 8.62 -4.33 -64.79
CA LEU A 582 7.45 -5.17 -65.06
C LEU A 582 6.66 -5.54 -63.80
N ALA A 583 7.30 -5.57 -62.62
CA ALA A 583 6.60 -5.76 -61.35
C ALA A 583 5.81 -4.49 -60.96
N ILE A 584 6.41 -3.31 -61.13
CA ILE A 584 5.75 -2.02 -60.86
C ILE A 584 4.55 -1.81 -61.82
N MET A 585 4.68 -2.23 -63.08
CA MET A 585 3.61 -2.11 -64.08
C MET A 585 2.47 -3.14 -63.93
N ARG A 586 2.52 -4.01 -62.90
CA ARG A 586 1.52 -5.07 -62.66
C ARG A 586 0.85 -4.97 -61.29
N MET A 587 0.89 -3.79 -60.66
CA MET A 587 0.33 -3.52 -59.33
C MET A 587 -0.56 -2.25 -59.30
N ASP A 588 -1.03 -1.78 -60.46
CA ASP A 588 -1.88 -0.59 -60.64
C ASP A 588 -3.27 -0.93 -61.25
N GLU A 589 -3.81 -2.11 -60.94
CA GLU A 589 -5.18 -2.54 -61.33
C GLU A 589 -6.11 -2.83 -60.13
N THR A 590 -5.76 -2.40 -58.91
CA THR A 590 -6.72 -2.38 -57.78
C THR A 590 -6.50 -1.21 -56.82
N PHE A 591 -6.91 0.02 -57.18
CA PHE A 591 -7.45 0.98 -56.19
C PHE A 591 -8.29 2.08 -56.85
N THR A 592 -9.51 2.33 -56.35
CA THR A 592 -10.48 3.21 -57.00
C THR A 592 -10.28 4.70 -56.66
N ARG A 593 -10.96 5.57 -57.42
CA ARG A 593 -10.79 7.04 -57.41
C ARG A 593 -11.26 7.74 -56.11
N SER A 594 -11.77 7.01 -55.11
CA SER A 594 -12.38 7.56 -53.89
C SER A 594 -11.34 8.08 -52.87
N ASP A 595 -10.28 7.32 -52.60
CA ASP A 595 -9.42 7.58 -51.42
C ASP A 595 -8.36 8.66 -51.60
N ARG A 596 -8.07 9.09 -52.84
CA ARG A 596 -7.08 10.16 -53.11
C ARG A 596 -7.45 11.47 -52.39
N ASN A 597 -8.75 11.78 -52.27
CA ASN A 597 -9.24 12.97 -51.58
C ASN A 597 -9.20 12.86 -50.04
N LYS A 598 -9.16 11.63 -49.47
CA LYS A 598 -9.04 11.41 -48.02
C LYS A 598 -7.59 11.50 -47.55
N ILE A 599 -6.64 11.06 -48.37
CA ILE A 599 -5.20 11.11 -48.04
C ILE A 599 -4.65 12.55 -48.19
N ALA A 600 -5.04 13.28 -49.24
CA ALA A 600 -4.56 14.65 -49.49
C ALA A 600 -4.78 15.60 -48.29
N ARG A 601 -5.94 15.54 -47.63
CA ARG A 601 -6.21 16.33 -46.41
C ARG A 601 -5.40 15.89 -45.18
N LYS A 602 -4.90 14.66 -45.14
CA LYS A 602 -4.14 14.13 -43.99
C LYS A 602 -2.64 14.42 -44.08
N THR A 603 -2.08 14.51 -45.29
CA THR A 603 -0.67 14.88 -45.50
C THR A 603 -0.42 16.38 -45.30
N MET A 604 -1.38 17.24 -45.67
CA MET A 604 -1.23 18.70 -45.57
C MET A 604 -1.19 19.22 -44.11
N LEU A 605 -1.75 18.46 -43.15
CA LEU A 605 -1.75 18.81 -41.72
C LEU A 605 -0.47 18.39 -40.97
N LEU A 606 0.35 17.50 -41.53
CA LEU A 606 1.58 17.00 -40.89
C LEU A 606 2.85 17.78 -41.30
N LEU A 607 2.80 18.60 -42.36
CA LEU A 607 3.95 19.36 -42.87
C LEU A 607 4.10 20.78 -42.30
N ASN A 608 3.08 21.33 -41.64
CA ASN A 608 3.18 22.65 -41.00
C ASN A 608 3.76 22.64 -39.56
N VAL A 609 4.19 21.47 -39.05
CA VAL A 609 4.80 21.34 -37.71
C VAL A 609 6.33 21.19 -37.79
N SER A 610 6.88 20.79 -38.94
CA SER A 610 8.32 20.51 -39.12
C SER A 610 9.22 21.74 -39.29
N HIS A 611 8.69 22.96 -39.24
CA HIS A 611 9.45 24.18 -39.58
C HIS A 611 9.65 25.19 -38.44
N SER A 612 9.61 24.75 -37.18
CA SER A 612 9.92 25.60 -36.01
C SER A 612 10.75 24.91 -34.91
N TYR A 613 11.70 24.04 -35.28
CA TYR A 613 12.62 23.35 -34.35
C TYR A 613 14.11 23.62 -34.69
N SER A 614 14.52 24.89 -34.58
CA SER A 614 15.95 25.29 -34.63
C SER A 614 16.38 26.23 -33.49
N ALA A 615 15.47 26.57 -32.59
CA ALA A 615 15.75 27.27 -31.32
C ALA A 615 15.22 26.41 -30.15
N ILE A 616 15.55 26.80 -28.90
CA ILE A 616 15.21 26.06 -27.67
C ILE A 616 15.97 24.72 -27.54
N LYS A 617 17.31 24.81 -27.47
CA LYS A 617 18.14 23.82 -26.76
C LYS A 617 18.76 24.46 -25.52
N SER A 618 18.01 24.43 -24.42
CA SER A 618 18.51 24.55 -23.03
C SER A 618 17.43 24.29 -21.97
N SER A 619 16.16 24.59 -22.25
CA SER A 619 15.11 24.66 -21.21
C SER A 619 14.45 23.31 -20.82
N ALA A 620 14.72 22.23 -21.54
CA ALA A 620 13.96 20.97 -21.43
C ALA A 620 14.22 20.15 -20.15
N ILE A 621 15.27 20.46 -19.38
CA ILE A 621 15.62 19.71 -18.14
C ILE A 621 14.92 20.29 -16.90
N LEU A 622 14.42 21.54 -16.95
CA LEU A 622 13.80 22.19 -15.78
C LEU A 622 12.29 21.88 -15.62
N VAL A 623 11.61 21.50 -16.71
CA VAL A 623 10.13 21.41 -16.75
C VAL A 623 9.57 20.25 -15.90
N ILE A 624 10.34 19.17 -15.73
CA ILE A 624 9.89 17.99 -14.93
C ILE A 624 9.91 18.29 -13.42
N VAL A 625 10.72 19.25 -12.97
CA VAL A 625 10.76 19.65 -11.55
C VAL A 625 9.62 20.63 -11.21
N CYS A 626 9.28 21.55 -12.13
CA CYS A 626 8.23 22.54 -11.88
C CYS A 626 6.81 21.96 -11.72
N TYR A 627 6.52 20.77 -12.27
CA TYR A 627 5.19 20.13 -12.11
C TYR A 627 4.93 19.54 -10.71
N LEU A 628 5.93 19.56 -9.82
CA LEU A 628 5.79 19.26 -8.38
C LEU A 628 5.72 20.52 -7.51
N SER A 629 5.50 21.71 -8.10
CA SER A 629 5.43 22.98 -7.37
C SER A 629 4.35 23.91 -7.93
N ILE A 630 3.10 23.42 -7.94
CA ILE A 630 1.90 24.25 -8.09
C ILE A 630 1.23 24.34 -6.72
N PRO A 631 1.10 25.54 -6.11
CA PRO A 631 0.32 25.69 -4.88
C PRO A 631 -1.17 25.53 -5.19
N LEU A 632 -1.91 24.91 -4.27
CA LEU A 632 -3.37 25.01 -4.26
C LEU A 632 -3.77 26.47 -3.97
N PRO A 633 -4.83 27.00 -4.60
CA PRO A 633 -5.29 28.36 -4.34
C PRO A 633 -5.82 28.45 -2.91
N ALA A 634 -5.29 29.41 -2.13
CA ALA A 634 -5.84 29.75 -0.83
C ALA A 634 -7.19 30.46 -1.03
N MET A 635 -8.27 29.80 -0.60
CA MET A 635 -9.60 30.41 -0.49
C MET A 635 -9.65 31.14 0.86
N TYR A 636 -9.66 32.47 0.85
CA TYR A 636 -9.96 33.27 2.05
C TYR A 636 -10.61 34.61 1.70
N ASP A 637 -11.54 35.02 2.56
CA ASP A 637 -12.29 36.27 2.50
C ASP A 637 -11.45 37.53 2.76
N GLU A 638 -12.03 38.69 2.46
CA GLU A 638 -11.53 39.96 2.96
C GLU A 638 -11.62 40.03 4.50
N THR A 639 -10.54 40.41 5.19
CA THR A 639 -10.50 41.56 6.13
C THR A 639 -9.18 41.67 6.92
N THR A 640 -8.96 42.87 7.48
CA THR A 640 -8.01 43.21 8.57
C THR A 640 -6.52 42.93 8.37
N SER A 641 -5.78 44.00 8.09
CA SER A 641 -4.33 44.08 8.32
C SER A 641 -4.01 44.02 9.82
N ILE A 642 -2.95 43.29 10.20
CA ILE A 642 -2.06 43.64 11.31
C ILE A 642 -0.64 43.20 10.97
N ARG A 643 0.35 43.94 11.48
CA ARG A 643 1.76 43.86 11.07
C ARG A 643 2.61 43.33 12.22
N SER A 644 3.03 42.06 12.14
CA SER A 644 4.04 41.49 13.04
C SER A 644 5.20 40.89 12.23
N LYS A 645 6.37 40.78 12.88
CA LYS A 645 7.65 40.44 12.25
C LYS A 645 8.26 39.27 13.03
N VAL A 646 8.45 38.14 12.39
CA VAL A 646 9.07 36.94 12.95
C VAL A 646 10.09 36.42 11.94
N ASP A 647 11.33 36.20 12.39
CA ASP A 647 12.42 35.78 11.52
C ASP A 647 12.29 34.29 11.14
N CYS A 648 12.72 33.96 9.92
CA CYS A 648 12.65 32.60 9.37
C CYS A 648 13.99 32.21 8.73
N THR A 649 15.02 32.08 9.57
CA THR A 649 16.34 31.56 9.20
C THR A 649 16.77 30.48 10.19
N ASP A 650 16.21 29.27 10.03
CA ASP A 650 16.87 27.98 10.35
C ASP A 650 15.90 26.81 10.10
N ASN A 651 15.97 26.19 8.90
CA ASN A 651 15.63 24.78 8.61
C ASN A 651 15.70 24.43 7.10
N PHE A 652 16.77 24.84 6.40
CA PHE A 652 17.01 24.46 4.99
C PHE A 652 18.39 23.79 4.79
N SER A 653 18.79 22.98 5.76
CA SER A 653 20.17 22.46 5.91
C SER A 653 20.24 20.93 6.10
N ALA A 654 19.28 20.18 5.53
CA ALA A 654 19.13 18.73 5.83
C ALA A 654 18.83 17.80 4.63
N ILE A 655 18.82 18.29 3.37
CA ILE A 655 18.54 17.46 2.18
C ILE A 655 19.49 17.79 1.02
N PHE A 656 20.82 17.71 1.22
CA PHE A 656 21.82 17.60 0.13
C PHE A 656 23.21 17.15 0.63
N VAL A 657 23.27 16.02 1.34
CA VAL A 657 24.53 15.29 1.63
C VAL A 657 24.25 13.79 1.40
N PHE A 658 25.26 13.05 0.90
CA PHE A 658 25.17 11.67 0.39
C PHE A 658 24.52 11.49 -0.99
N VAL A 659 25.15 12.09 -2.00
CA VAL A 659 25.61 11.38 -3.21
C VAL A 659 27.10 11.68 -3.37
#